data_AF-A0A1G2W086-F1
#
_entry.id   AF-A0A1G2W086-F1
#
_cell.length_a   1.000
_cell.length_b   1.000
_cell.length_c   1.000
_cell.angle_alpha   90.00
_cell.angle_beta   90.00
_cell.angle_gamma   90.00
#
_symmetry.space_group_name_H-M   'P 1'
#
loop_
_entity.id
_entity.type
_entity.pdbx_description
1 polymer ?
#
loop_
_entity_poly.entity_id
_entity_poly.type
_entity_poly.pdbx_seq_one_letter_code
_entity_poly.pdbx_strand_id
1 'polypeptide(L)'
;MNLIRSLMVLTLWVTLLGGSPTMAAEDAARLPALTTRLSLGYRAVSNDHYARRAASFSLLDSGPTAAIELKFLDPTHRFMLLGTYLNDSDYLVEADFDYRGLLRVNIESEKLIHNLDHFSYDRPDAANTEMSFFFVPIASDAGDDYYVKVGIDKVNMKAKLPDFPGHLTLDYWRLVRTGKMQLRYLNEDYPQFQLVSKTRDVDRVTEEFTMGLDTHLGYINLAVEQLFREFVEKESIPYDLFLGTAQSYQHDETPDSRLVSTTIKASTSPSGGVVAAAGFTVGKKENLSDLSSDVHPVESETDFYKGSTDLTLIPDPKLTVNFKYRILDQDNSTPSQMTVSSLDPAEIDVRQNIDITRATYHAKVSYRPTTRLTLMGEFERKEIHRGQTGAATDDPFDPFWELPEDENINRYRLSFIARPLGPSKLKINGWYEYRTSDDPAYGASVEEQQQIFAGVNWTPTPRFGATTNIRLSRGINCNFDRFHYDSDGNLFHHEIDRKQQQEDFTVGFWAQPTETLNVNFHYGFLRSDTSQDVIFGAAPNSYLNENADYRQRVHSTTFSAALRLVKNLQAMVEARHIRSHAVFNPDFAPQNLPVIGEFDSSGLSELSELEIVQSGIALGLEWTLSDGWSCSSRFSHDDYEDRNSSDFDGTAQLYMVSVSRNW
;
A
#
# COMPACT_ATOMS: atom_id res chain seq x y z
N MET A 1 2.34 -21.95 -22.22
CA MET A 1 2.54 -20.57 -22.71
C MET A 1 2.24 -20.36 -24.21
N ASN A 2 2.63 -21.24 -25.15
CA ASN A 2 2.30 -21.07 -26.58
C ASN A 2 0.87 -21.53 -26.99
N LEU A 3 0.14 -22.22 -26.11
CA LEU A 3 -1.24 -22.68 -26.37
C LEU A 3 -2.29 -21.59 -26.11
N ILE A 4 -2.06 -20.69 -25.14
CA ILE A 4 -2.99 -19.61 -24.77
C ILE A 4 -2.89 -18.43 -25.76
N ARG A 5 -1.69 -18.14 -26.30
CA ARG A 5 -1.52 -17.18 -27.40
C ARG A 5 -2.20 -17.62 -28.71
N SER A 6 -2.35 -18.93 -28.93
CA SER A 6 -2.99 -19.48 -30.12
C SER A 6 -4.51 -19.62 -29.99
N LEU A 7 -5.05 -19.75 -28.77
CA LEU A 7 -6.49 -19.87 -28.53
C LEU A 7 -7.22 -18.52 -28.59
N MET A 8 -6.57 -17.40 -28.26
CA MET A 8 -7.21 -16.07 -28.31
C MET A 8 -7.29 -15.46 -29.72
N VAL A 9 -6.43 -15.90 -30.65
CA VAL A 9 -6.43 -15.38 -32.04
C VAL A 9 -7.32 -16.20 -32.97
N LEU A 10 -7.65 -17.45 -32.64
CA LEU A 10 -8.44 -18.33 -33.51
C LEU A 10 -9.94 -18.42 -33.14
N THR A 11 -10.35 -17.98 -31.94
CA THR A 11 -11.75 -18.13 -31.47
C THR A 11 -12.60 -16.85 -31.59
N LEU A 12 -12.03 -15.74 -32.07
CA LEU A 12 -12.76 -14.49 -32.33
C LEU A 12 -13.31 -14.38 -33.78
N TRP A 13 -13.16 -15.40 -34.61
CA TRP A 13 -13.52 -15.36 -36.05
C TRP A 13 -14.67 -16.28 -36.51
N VAL A 14 -15.39 -17.00 -35.62
CA VAL A 14 -16.41 -17.99 -36.09
C VAL A 14 -17.81 -17.95 -35.44
N THR A 15 -18.15 -17.09 -34.47
CA THR A 15 -19.55 -17.05 -33.97
C THR A 15 -20.13 -15.64 -33.85
N LEU A 16 -20.31 -14.99 -35.00
CA LEU A 16 -21.28 -13.89 -35.21
C LEU A 16 -22.16 -14.19 -36.44
N LEU A 17 -22.64 -15.43 -36.56
CA LEU A 17 -23.67 -15.80 -37.53
C LEU A 17 -24.76 -16.65 -36.86
N GLY A 18 -25.95 -16.07 -36.79
CA GLY A 18 -27.21 -16.81 -36.69
C GLY A 18 -27.89 -16.79 -35.32
N GLY A 19 -28.90 -15.91 -35.18
CA GLY A 19 -29.90 -16.06 -34.12
C GLY A 19 -30.52 -14.74 -33.65
N SER A 20 -31.36 -14.12 -34.49
CA SER A 20 -32.23 -13.02 -34.06
C SER A 20 -33.34 -13.56 -33.15
N PRO A 21 -33.58 -12.96 -31.97
CA PRO A 21 -34.93 -12.74 -31.52
C PRO A 21 -35.25 -11.25 -31.67
N THR A 22 -36.26 -11.00 -32.48
CA THR A 22 -36.94 -9.72 -32.61
C THR A 22 -37.59 -9.34 -31.28
N MET A 23 -37.10 -8.26 -30.65
CA MET A 23 -37.96 -7.37 -29.87
C MET A 23 -37.61 -5.93 -30.22
N ALA A 24 -38.65 -5.22 -30.64
CA ALA A 24 -38.65 -3.88 -31.17
C ALA A 24 -38.18 -2.86 -30.14
N ALA A 25 -37.30 -1.96 -30.57
CA ALA A 25 -37.14 -0.64 -29.98
C ALA A 25 -36.99 0.33 -31.16
N GLU A 26 -38.00 1.19 -31.33
CA GLU A 26 -37.85 2.46 -32.05
C GLU A 26 -36.76 3.25 -31.34
N ASP A 27 -35.67 3.58 -32.03
CA ASP A 27 -34.86 4.73 -31.64
C ASP A 27 -34.10 5.28 -32.85
N ALA A 28 -34.09 6.61 -32.94
CA ALA A 28 -33.61 7.38 -34.07
C ALA A 28 -32.19 6.98 -34.49
N ALA A 29 -32.00 6.76 -35.80
CA ALA A 29 -30.76 6.34 -36.41
C ALA A 29 -29.59 7.32 -36.13
N ARG A 30 -28.85 7.07 -35.05
CA ARG A 30 -27.44 7.48 -34.94
C ARG A 30 -26.64 6.42 -35.69
N LEU A 31 -25.99 6.83 -36.77
CA LEU A 31 -25.03 6.00 -37.50
C LEU A 31 -23.98 5.47 -36.51
N PRO A 32 -23.46 4.24 -36.72
CA PRO A 32 -22.41 3.70 -35.87
C PRO A 32 -21.22 4.65 -35.87
N ALA A 33 -20.81 5.08 -34.68
CA ALA A 33 -19.63 5.91 -34.50
C ALA A 33 -18.46 4.99 -34.17
N LEU A 34 -17.55 4.82 -35.14
CA LEU A 34 -16.24 4.21 -34.92
C LEU A 34 -15.22 5.34 -34.82
N THR A 35 -14.49 5.38 -33.72
CA THR A 35 -13.32 6.25 -33.55
C THR A 35 -12.13 5.38 -33.27
N THR A 36 -11.03 5.62 -34.00
CA THR A 36 -9.80 4.86 -33.81
C THR A 36 -8.63 5.80 -33.69
N ARG A 37 -7.75 5.54 -32.72
CA ARG A 37 -6.49 6.23 -32.56
C ARG A 37 -5.38 5.21 -32.40
N LEU A 38 -4.35 5.33 -33.23
CA LEU A 38 -3.13 4.54 -33.15
C LEU A 38 -1.96 5.48 -32.88
N SER A 39 -1.09 5.11 -31.96
CA SER A 39 0.15 5.81 -31.65
C SER A 39 1.32 4.85 -31.73
N LEU A 40 2.40 5.27 -32.38
CA LEU A 40 3.68 4.56 -32.41
C LEU A 40 4.78 5.50 -31.97
N GLY A 41 5.75 4.98 -31.25
CA GLY A 41 6.85 5.79 -30.72
C GLY A 41 8.07 4.97 -30.37
N TYR A 42 9.08 5.66 -29.85
CA TYR A 42 10.29 5.08 -29.33
C TYR A 42 10.67 5.77 -28.03
N ARG A 43 11.04 4.97 -27.03
CA ARG A 43 11.57 5.42 -25.76
C ARG A 43 13.06 5.09 -25.71
N ALA A 44 13.89 6.11 -25.58
CA ALA A 44 15.33 5.98 -25.33
C ALA A 44 15.61 6.25 -23.86
N VAL A 45 16.57 5.50 -23.30
CA VAL A 45 16.97 5.63 -21.91
C VAL A 45 18.49 5.79 -21.83
N SER A 46 18.94 6.69 -20.97
CA SER A 46 20.34 6.85 -20.59
C SER A 46 20.42 6.85 -19.07
N ASN A 47 21.30 6.01 -18.52
CA ASN A 47 21.44 5.79 -17.09
C ASN A 47 22.90 6.02 -16.69
N ASP A 48 23.10 6.47 -15.45
CA ASP A 48 24.43 6.60 -14.86
C ASP A 48 24.41 6.11 -13.40
N HIS A 49 25.51 5.50 -12.97
CA HIS A 49 25.67 4.89 -11.64
C HIS A 49 24.46 4.02 -11.22
N TYR A 50 23.92 4.22 -10.02
CA TYR A 50 22.82 3.44 -9.45
C TYR A 50 21.44 3.97 -9.88
N ALA A 51 21.21 4.10 -11.20
CA ALA A 51 20.01 4.71 -11.80
C ALA A 51 18.67 4.09 -11.38
N ARG A 52 18.68 2.86 -10.84
CA ARG A 52 17.49 2.17 -10.33
C ARG A 52 16.84 2.88 -9.15
N ARG A 53 17.62 3.62 -8.35
CA ARG A 53 17.09 4.42 -7.25
C ARG A 53 16.45 5.72 -7.75
N ALA A 54 17.03 6.33 -8.78
CA ALA A 54 16.45 7.49 -9.45
C ALA A 54 15.15 7.16 -10.22
N ALA A 55 15.01 5.92 -10.71
CA ALA A 55 13.87 5.48 -11.51
C ALA A 55 13.36 4.08 -11.10
N SER A 56 12.91 3.96 -9.85
CA SER A 56 12.51 2.67 -9.26
C SER A 56 11.31 2.01 -9.94
N PHE A 57 10.46 2.78 -10.62
CA PHE A 57 9.26 2.29 -11.30
C PHE A 57 9.32 2.45 -12.82
N SER A 58 10.50 2.35 -13.41
CA SER A 58 10.68 2.51 -14.86
C SER A 58 11.69 1.52 -15.42
N LEU A 59 11.43 1.00 -16.62
CA LEU A 59 12.23 -0.11 -17.15
C LEU A 59 13.71 0.19 -17.43
N LEU A 60 14.28 1.39 -17.42
CA LEU A 60 15.73 1.54 -17.75
C LEU A 60 16.26 1.05 -19.13
N ASP A 61 15.48 0.31 -19.93
CA ASP A 61 15.83 -0.12 -21.30
C ASP A 61 15.14 0.72 -22.37
N SER A 62 15.80 0.84 -23.53
CA SER A 62 15.25 1.52 -24.72
C SER A 62 14.40 0.58 -25.57
N GLY A 63 13.31 1.07 -26.15
CA GLY A 63 12.42 0.22 -26.94
C GLY A 63 11.29 0.96 -27.67
N PRO A 64 10.60 0.26 -28.59
CA PRO A 64 9.42 0.79 -29.26
C PRO A 64 8.24 0.89 -28.28
N THR A 65 7.43 1.93 -28.44
CA THR A 65 6.19 2.14 -27.68
C THR A 65 5.01 2.15 -28.64
N ALA A 66 3.85 1.68 -28.19
CA ALA A 66 2.62 1.74 -28.97
C ALA A 66 1.44 2.12 -28.09
N ALA A 67 0.43 2.76 -28.66
CA ALA A 67 -0.88 2.88 -28.02
C ALA A 67 -2.00 2.72 -29.03
N ILE A 68 -3.11 2.15 -28.60
CA ILE A 68 -4.33 1.97 -29.39
C ILE A 68 -5.53 2.41 -28.57
N GLU A 69 -6.45 3.11 -29.23
CA GLU A 69 -7.77 3.41 -28.70
C GLU A 69 -8.76 3.14 -29.81
N LEU A 70 -9.68 2.20 -29.58
CA LEU A 70 -10.74 1.86 -30.50
C LEU A 70 -12.07 1.94 -29.76
N LYS A 71 -12.98 2.77 -30.25
CA LYS A 71 -14.30 3.00 -29.67
C LYS A 71 -15.34 2.78 -30.74
N PHE A 72 -16.25 1.85 -30.48
CA PHE A 72 -17.40 1.57 -31.33
C PHE A 72 -18.67 1.72 -30.51
N LEU A 73 -19.61 2.49 -31.04
CA LEU A 73 -20.91 2.70 -30.42
C LEU A 73 -22.02 2.65 -31.47
N ASP A 74 -22.96 1.73 -31.26
CA ASP A 74 -24.25 1.67 -31.93
C ASP A 74 -25.39 1.53 -30.88
N PRO A 75 -26.68 1.56 -31.25
CA PRO A 75 -27.79 1.44 -30.30
C PRO A 75 -27.84 0.12 -29.50
N THR A 76 -27.12 -0.91 -29.95
CA THR A 76 -27.15 -2.27 -29.43
C THR A 76 -25.85 -2.71 -28.78
N HIS A 77 -24.71 -2.20 -29.25
CA HIS A 77 -23.38 -2.58 -28.82
C HIS A 77 -22.56 -1.34 -28.46
N ARG A 78 -21.85 -1.43 -27.35
CA ARG A 78 -20.72 -0.56 -27.05
C ARG A 78 -19.49 -1.45 -26.95
N PHE A 79 -18.42 -1.07 -27.64
CA PHE A 79 -17.13 -1.69 -27.52
C PHE A 79 -16.04 -0.62 -27.37
N MET A 80 -15.13 -0.83 -26.42
CA MET A 80 -13.96 0.01 -26.24
C MET A 80 -12.75 -0.88 -26.04
N LEU A 81 -11.65 -0.58 -26.73
CA LEU A 81 -10.33 -1.16 -26.50
C LEU A 81 -9.35 -0.01 -26.31
N LEU A 82 -8.69 0.02 -25.17
CA LEU A 82 -7.59 0.92 -24.86
C LEU A 82 -6.34 0.08 -24.62
N GLY A 83 -5.21 0.50 -25.16
CA GLY A 83 -3.95 -0.18 -24.95
C GLY A 83 -2.81 0.82 -24.96
N THR A 84 -1.93 0.75 -23.97
CA THR A 84 -0.65 1.47 -23.95
C THR A 84 0.44 0.44 -23.67
N TYR A 85 1.46 0.43 -24.51
CA TYR A 85 2.61 -0.45 -24.44
C TYR A 85 3.85 0.42 -24.38
N LEU A 86 4.57 0.37 -23.25
CA LEU A 86 5.89 0.98 -23.13
C LEU A 86 6.98 -0.07 -23.33
N ASN A 87 6.78 -1.28 -22.80
CA ASN A 87 7.66 -2.44 -22.97
C ASN A 87 6.97 -3.74 -22.47
N ASP A 88 7.70 -4.85 -22.45
CA ASP A 88 7.21 -6.17 -22.03
C ASP A 88 6.91 -6.29 -20.51
N SER A 89 7.28 -5.27 -19.75
CA SER A 89 7.21 -5.18 -18.29
C SER A 89 6.41 -3.96 -17.81
N ASP A 90 5.89 -3.16 -18.74
CA ASP A 90 5.14 -1.93 -18.52
C ASP A 90 4.15 -1.72 -19.68
N TYR A 91 2.91 -2.18 -19.44
CA TYR A 91 1.81 -2.03 -20.38
C TYR A 91 0.46 -2.04 -19.64
N LEU A 92 -0.56 -1.50 -20.30
CA LEU A 92 -1.96 -1.57 -19.88
C LEU A 92 -2.82 -1.84 -21.11
N VAL A 93 -3.71 -2.83 -21.02
CA VAL A 93 -4.74 -3.12 -22.03
C VAL A 93 -6.09 -3.28 -21.33
N GLU A 94 -7.09 -2.56 -21.80
CA GLU A 94 -8.46 -2.60 -21.30
C GLU A 94 -9.43 -2.81 -22.46
N ALA A 95 -10.34 -3.76 -22.32
CA ALA A 95 -11.45 -3.98 -23.25
C ALA A 95 -12.78 -3.96 -22.50
N ASP A 96 -13.73 -3.17 -22.98
CA ASP A 96 -15.11 -3.11 -22.49
C ASP A 96 -16.06 -3.47 -23.62
N PHE A 97 -17.01 -4.37 -23.32
CA PHE A 97 -18.10 -4.74 -24.20
C PHE A 97 -19.42 -4.66 -23.44
N ASP A 98 -20.40 -3.98 -24.01
CA ASP A 98 -21.77 -3.91 -23.48
C ASP A 98 -22.75 -4.22 -24.60
N TYR A 99 -23.59 -5.24 -24.39
CA TYR A 99 -24.74 -5.57 -25.23
C TYR A 99 -26.04 -5.13 -24.55
N ARG A 100 -26.59 -4.00 -24.99
CA ARG A 100 -27.89 -3.44 -24.55
C ARG A 100 -28.06 -3.28 -23.02
N GLY A 101 -26.97 -3.23 -22.27
CA GLY A 101 -26.97 -3.29 -20.80
C GLY A 101 -27.38 -4.64 -20.22
N LEU A 102 -27.59 -5.66 -21.06
CA LEU A 102 -27.94 -7.02 -20.65
C LEU A 102 -26.72 -7.84 -20.30
N LEU A 103 -25.63 -7.68 -21.06
CA LEU A 103 -24.36 -8.34 -20.80
C LEU A 103 -23.26 -7.28 -20.88
N ARG A 104 -22.44 -7.22 -19.84
CA ARG A 104 -21.23 -6.42 -19.80
C ARG A 104 -20.05 -7.32 -19.52
N VAL A 105 -18.99 -7.13 -20.29
CA VAL A 105 -17.71 -7.82 -20.10
C VAL A 105 -16.62 -6.75 -20.11
N ASN A 106 -15.83 -6.74 -19.06
CA ASN A 106 -14.63 -5.93 -18.95
C ASN A 106 -13.43 -6.87 -18.77
N ILE A 107 -12.38 -6.62 -19.55
CA ILE A 107 -11.13 -7.36 -19.49
C ILE A 107 -10.01 -6.34 -19.33
N GLU A 108 -9.11 -6.57 -18.39
CA GLU A 108 -7.96 -5.71 -18.11
C GLU A 108 -6.71 -6.57 -17.99
N SER A 109 -5.58 -6.10 -18.52
CA SER A 109 -4.27 -6.68 -18.31
C SER A 109 -3.27 -5.55 -18.15
N GLU A 110 -2.61 -5.49 -17.00
CA GLU A 110 -1.60 -4.51 -16.65
C GLU A 110 -0.31 -5.21 -16.25
N LYS A 111 0.83 -4.59 -16.54
CA LYS A 111 2.12 -5.02 -16.00
C LYS A 111 2.95 -3.82 -15.60
N LEU A 112 3.66 -3.94 -14.49
CA LEU A 112 4.52 -2.93 -13.89
C LEU A 112 5.86 -3.55 -13.49
N ILE A 113 6.90 -2.73 -13.36
CA ILE A 113 8.22 -3.13 -12.85
C ILE A 113 8.59 -2.28 -11.63
N HIS A 114 9.20 -2.93 -10.64
CA HIS A 114 9.85 -2.29 -9.50
C HIS A 114 11.31 -2.73 -9.46
N ASN A 115 12.23 -1.82 -9.75
CA ASN A 115 13.66 -2.04 -9.57
C ASN A 115 13.96 -2.03 -8.06
N LEU A 116 14.61 -3.08 -7.56
CA LEU A 116 14.93 -3.23 -6.15
C LEU A 116 16.36 -2.77 -5.86
N ASP A 117 16.63 -2.48 -4.59
CA ASP A 117 17.98 -2.14 -4.14
C ASP A 117 18.86 -3.39 -4.02
N HIS A 118 20.16 -3.27 -4.33
CA HIS A 118 21.21 -4.21 -3.96
C HIS A 118 22.02 -3.58 -2.83
N PHE A 119 21.92 -4.13 -1.62
CA PHE A 119 22.73 -3.68 -0.50
C PHE A 119 24.06 -4.42 -0.50
N SER A 120 25.13 -3.70 -0.84
CA SER A 120 26.49 -4.23 -0.72
C SER A 120 26.87 -4.38 0.75
N TYR A 121 27.61 -5.44 1.07
CA TYR A 121 28.31 -5.58 2.35
C TYR A 121 29.75 -5.07 2.30
N ASP A 122 30.18 -4.51 1.16
CA ASP A 122 31.50 -3.89 1.02
C ASP A 122 31.54 -2.59 1.85
N ARG A 123 32.00 -2.72 3.11
CA ARG A 123 32.21 -1.62 4.05
C ARG A 123 33.70 -1.38 4.23
N PRO A 124 34.36 -0.60 3.34
CA PRO A 124 35.80 -0.35 3.41
C PRO A 124 36.22 0.40 4.69
N ASP A 125 35.28 1.11 5.32
CA ASP A 125 35.40 1.77 6.62
C ASP A 125 35.45 0.79 7.81
N ALA A 126 34.80 -0.37 7.70
CA ALA A 126 34.84 -1.42 8.73
C ALA A 126 36.08 -2.32 8.64
N ALA A 127 36.77 -2.33 7.49
CA ALA A 127 37.79 -3.31 7.08
C ALA A 127 39.09 -3.33 7.91
N ASN A 128 39.26 -2.45 8.89
CA ASN A 128 40.47 -2.37 9.73
C ASN A 128 40.16 -2.36 11.25
N THR A 129 38.94 -2.71 11.66
CA THR A 129 38.57 -2.83 13.08
C THR A 129 38.83 -4.26 13.59
N GLU A 130 39.09 -4.47 14.88
CA GLU A 130 39.23 -5.84 15.44
C GLU A 130 38.00 -6.72 15.18
N MET A 131 36.82 -6.12 14.95
CA MET A 131 35.58 -6.79 14.57
C MET A 131 35.57 -7.34 13.12
N SER A 132 36.43 -6.83 12.23
CA SER A 132 36.52 -7.33 10.85
C SER A 132 37.03 -8.78 10.74
N PHE A 133 37.66 -9.31 11.80
CA PHE A 133 38.03 -10.73 11.90
C PHE A 133 36.83 -11.65 12.16
N PHE A 134 35.74 -11.12 12.72
CA PHE A 134 34.56 -11.87 13.11
C PHE A 134 33.48 -11.88 12.03
N PHE A 135 33.46 -10.91 11.10
CA PHE A 135 32.44 -10.82 10.05
C PHE A 135 33.06 -10.94 8.65
N VAL A 136 32.81 -12.08 7.98
CA VAL A 136 33.24 -12.30 6.59
C VAL A 136 32.04 -12.10 5.65
N PRO A 137 32.00 -11.03 4.84
CA PRO A 137 30.94 -10.86 3.86
C PRO A 137 31.10 -11.87 2.72
N ILE A 138 30.02 -12.57 2.39
CA ILE A 138 29.94 -13.46 1.23
C ILE A 138 28.84 -12.93 0.32
N ALA A 139 29.24 -12.20 -0.72
CA ALA A 139 28.35 -11.78 -1.79
C ALA A 139 28.56 -12.70 -2.99
N SER A 140 27.66 -13.65 -3.18
CA SER A 140 27.74 -14.61 -4.30
C SER A 140 27.36 -13.98 -5.65
N ASP A 141 26.71 -12.82 -5.61
CA ASP A 141 25.93 -12.23 -6.69
C ASP A 141 25.96 -10.69 -6.70
N ALA A 142 27.11 -10.09 -6.35
CA ALA A 142 27.28 -8.63 -6.23
C ALA A 142 26.96 -7.81 -7.51
N GLY A 143 26.78 -8.48 -8.67
CA GLY A 143 26.42 -7.85 -9.93
C GLY A 143 25.03 -8.24 -10.47
N ASP A 144 24.22 -8.96 -9.68
CA ASP A 144 22.88 -9.37 -10.12
C ASP A 144 21.88 -8.22 -10.08
N ASP A 145 20.94 -8.29 -11.02
CA ASP A 145 19.91 -7.27 -11.20
C ASP A 145 18.63 -7.64 -10.46
N TYR A 146 18.35 -6.95 -9.36
CA TYR A 146 17.12 -7.14 -8.60
C TYR A 146 15.98 -6.26 -9.11
N TYR A 147 14.88 -6.91 -9.43
CA TYR A 147 13.64 -6.29 -9.84
C TYR A 147 12.49 -7.25 -9.61
N VAL A 148 11.28 -6.71 -9.44
CA VAL A 148 10.05 -7.48 -9.44
C VAL A 148 9.11 -6.92 -10.48
N LYS A 149 8.68 -7.78 -11.41
CA LYS A 149 7.63 -7.51 -12.38
C LYS A 149 6.30 -7.96 -11.79
N VAL A 150 5.32 -7.07 -11.80
CA VAL A 150 3.97 -7.32 -11.27
C VAL A 150 2.99 -7.25 -12.42
N GLY A 151 2.36 -8.37 -12.77
CA GLY A 151 1.28 -8.44 -13.76
C GLY A 151 -0.06 -8.65 -13.08
N ILE A 152 -1.10 -7.98 -13.57
CA ILE A 152 -2.48 -8.14 -13.11
C ILE A 152 -3.38 -8.36 -14.32
N ASP A 153 -4.05 -9.50 -14.37
CA ASP A 153 -5.11 -9.78 -15.35
C ASP A 153 -6.46 -9.80 -14.64
N LYS A 154 -7.48 -9.14 -15.20
CA LYS A 154 -8.84 -9.11 -14.64
C LYS A 154 -9.88 -9.38 -15.71
N VAL A 155 -10.94 -10.08 -15.32
CA VAL A 155 -12.15 -10.28 -16.12
C VAL A 155 -13.36 -10.05 -15.21
N ASN A 156 -14.18 -9.06 -15.54
CA ASN A 156 -15.48 -8.83 -14.91
C ASN A 156 -16.58 -9.10 -15.93
N MET A 157 -17.55 -9.93 -15.57
CA MET A 157 -18.77 -10.16 -16.33
C MET A 157 -19.97 -9.79 -15.47
N LYS A 158 -20.89 -9.01 -16.02
CA LYS A 158 -22.19 -8.74 -15.41
C LYS A 158 -23.31 -9.02 -16.39
N ALA A 159 -24.21 -9.92 -16.02
CA ALA A 159 -25.39 -10.27 -16.80
C ALA A 159 -26.67 -9.87 -16.05
N LYS A 160 -27.54 -9.12 -16.71
CA LYS A 160 -28.89 -8.81 -16.23
C LYS A 160 -29.82 -9.96 -16.57
N LEU A 161 -30.62 -10.39 -15.60
CA LEU A 161 -31.63 -11.42 -15.79
C LEU A 161 -32.86 -10.80 -16.48
N PRO A 162 -33.36 -11.33 -17.63
CA PRO A 162 -34.45 -10.70 -18.37
C PRO A 162 -35.77 -10.62 -17.59
N ASP A 163 -36.12 -11.68 -16.88
CA ASP A 163 -37.42 -11.85 -16.22
C ASP A 163 -37.38 -11.61 -14.70
N PHE A 164 -36.21 -11.24 -14.16
CA PHE A 164 -36.00 -11.01 -12.74
C PHE A 164 -35.15 -9.74 -12.54
N PRO A 165 -35.50 -8.83 -11.62
CA PRO A 165 -34.77 -7.58 -11.40
C PRO A 165 -33.46 -7.83 -10.63
N GLY A 166 -32.57 -8.62 -11.21
CA GLY A 166 -31.31 -8.99 -10.63
C GLY A 166 -30.19 -9.16 -11.65
N HIS A 167 -28.98 -9.23 -11.13
CA HIS A 167 -27.78 -9.39 -11.93
C HIS A 167 -26.93 -10.53 -11.38
N LEU A 168 -26.38 -11.33 -12.28
CA LEU A 168 -25.29 -12.25 -12.01
C LEU A 168 -23.98 -11.51 -12.32
N THR A 169 -23.05 -11.55 -11.39
CA THR A 169 -21.70 -11.01 -11.55
C THR A 169 -20.68 -12.13 -11.38
N LEU A 170 -19.72 -12.21 -12.29
CA LEU A 170 -18.57 -13.09 -12.21
C LEU A 170 -17.32 -12.23 -12.33
N ASP A 171 -16.44 -12.33 -11.35
CA ASP A 171 -15.19 -11.61 -11.28
C ASP A 171 -14.05 -12.60 -11.17
N TYR A 172 -13.01 -12.40 -11.96
CA TYR A 172 -11.75 -13.09 -11.83
C TYR A 172 -10.62 -12.09 -11.90
N TRP A 173 -9.65 -12.21 -11.00
CA TRP A 173 -8.37 -11.53 -11.18
C TRP A 173 -7.21 -12.43 -10.82
N ARG A 174 -6.08 -12.19 -11.47
CA ARG A 174 -4.83 -12.89 -11.28
C ARG A 174 -3.69 -11.91 -11.16
N LEU A 175 -2.96 -11.97 -10.05
CA LEU A 175 -1.73 -11.23 -9.78
C LEU A 175 -0.56 -12.19 -9.96
N VAL A 176 0.42 -11.82 -10.79
CA VAL A 176 1.66 -12.57 -10.99
C VAL A 176 2.83 -11.67 -10.59
N ARG A 177 3.70 -12.14 -9.70
CA ARG A 177 4.95 -11.46 -9.36
C ARG A 177 6.11 -12.34 -9.81
N THR A 178 6.97 -11.80 -10.67
CA THR A 178 8.14 -12.52 -11.20
C THR A 178 9.39 -11.66 -11.14
N GLY A 179 10.54 -12.23 -10.81
CA GLY A 179 11.80 -11.47 -10.82
C GLY A 179 12.84 -12.03 -9.86
N LYS A 180 13.72 -11.15 -9.38
CA LYS A 180 14.83 -11.48 -8.50
C LYS A 180 14.87 -10.49 -7.33
N MET A 181 15.12 -11.00 -6.14
CA MET A 181 15.35 -10.20 -4.93
C MET A 181 16.62 -10.65 -4.21
N GLN A 182 17.15 -9.75 -3.39
CA GLN A 182 18.26 -10.07 -2.49
C GLN A 182 17.74 -10.83 -1.27
N LEU A 183 18.28 -12.01 -1.01
CA LEU A 183 18.17 -12.70 0.27
C LEU A 183 19.43 -12.41 1.09
N ARG A 184 19.22 -11.91 2.31
CA ARG A 184 20.27 -11.49 3.24
C ARG A 184 20.05 -12.21 4.56
N TYR A 185 21.08 -12.86 5.07
CA TYR A 185 21.03 -13.53 6.36
C TYR A 185 22.41 -13.58 7.00
N LEU A 186 22.42 -13.75 8.32
CA LEU A 186 23.63 -13.98 9.10
C LEU A 186 23.80 -15.50 9.28
N ASN A 187 24.94 -16.03 8.87
CA ASN A 187 25.34 -17.39 9.17
C ASN A 187 26.25 -17.35 10.39
N GLU A 188 25.71 -17.74 11.54
CA GLU A 188 26.41 -17.71 12.81
C GLU A 188 27.21 -19.01 12.99
N ASP A 189 28.55 -18.90 12.92
CA ASP A 189 29.45 -19.97 13.33
C ASP A 189 30.60 -19.38 14.12
N TYR A 190 30.76 -19.76 15.39
CA TYR A 190 31.85 -19.20 16.21
C TYR A 190 33.18 -19.86 15.82
N PRO A 191 34.25 -19.10 15.50
CA PRO A 191 34.43 -17.67 15.77
C PRO A 191 34.24 -16.72 14.57
N GLN A 192 33.67 -17.18 13.44
CA GLN A 192 33.45 -16.37 12.23
C GLN A 192 31.98 -16.31 11.81
N PHE A 193 31.34 -15.17 12.04
CA PHE A 193 30.03 -14.85 11.51
C PHE A 193 30.13 -14.47 10.02
N GLN A 194 29.27 -15.03 9.18
CA GLN A 194 29.26 -14.69 7.76
C GLN A 194 27.99 -13.94 7.40
N LEU A 195 28.15 -12.74 6.85
CA LEU A 195 27.03 -11.98 6.27
C LEU A 195 26.85 -12.45 4.83
N VAL A 196 25.78 -13.18 4.56
CA VAL A 196 25.53 -13.75 3.23
C VAL A 196 24.54 -12.90 2.46
N SER A 197 24.86 -12.63 1.19
CA SER A 197 23.95 -12.09 0.18
C SER A 197 23.88 -13.08 -0.98
N LYS A 198 22.65 -13.42 -1.37
CA LYS A 198 22.39 -14.23 -2.56
C LYS A 198 21.09 -13.84 -3.25
N THR A 199 20.98 -14.23 -4.52
CA THR A 199 19.80 -13.98 -5.34
C THR A 199 18.74 -15.02 -5.00
N ARG A 200 17.51 -14.56 -4.78
CA ARG A 200 16.32 -15.39 -4.71
C ARG A 200 15.40 -15.02 -5.86
N ASP A 201 15.05 -16.02 -6.66
CA ASP A 201 14.01 -15.87 -7.66
C ASP A 201 12.65 -15.69 -6.96
N VAL A 202 11.75 -14.98 -7.63
CA VAL A 202 10.37 -14.75 -7.20
C VAL A 202 9.48 -15.26 -8.33
N ASP A 203 8.58 -16.22 -8.06
CA ASP A 203 7.48 -16.61 -8.95
C ASP A 203 6.23 -16.90 -8.11
N ARG A 204 5.46 -15.84 -7.89
CA ARG A 204 4.24 -15.88 -7.07
C ARG A 204 3.02 -15.65 -7.92
N VAL A 205 1.98 -16.42 -7.67
CA VAL A 205 0.68 -16.26 -8.31
C VAL A 205 -0.39 -16.13 -7.25
N THR A 206 -1.27 -15.14 -7.38
CA THR A 206 -2.50 -15.05 -6.60
C THR A 206 -3.67 -14.98 -7.56
N GLU A 207 -4.66 -15.84 -7.36
CA GLU A 207 -5.88 -15.87 -8.16
C GLU A 207 -7.09 -15.71 -7.27
N GLU A 208 -8.08 -14.98 -7.72
CA GLU A 208 -9.36 -14.85 -7.04
C GLU A 208 -10.50 -15.00 -8.04
N PHE A 209 -11.51 -15.75 -7.62
CA PHE A 209 -12.78 -15.86 -8.30
C PHE A 209 -13.89 -15.42 -7.35
N THR A 210 -14.74 -14.51 -7.80
CA THR A 210 -15.94 -14.09 -7.07
C THR A 210 -17.18 -14.29 -7.94
N MET A 211 -18.20 -14.91 -7.36
CA MET A 211 -19.52 -15.05 -7.97
C MET A 211 -20.54 -14.32 -7.12
N GLY A 212 -21.28 -13.39 -7.71
CA GLY A 212 -22.28 -12.58 -7.04
C GLY A 212 -23.65 -12.68 -7.70
N LEU A 213 -24.71 -12.69 -6.90
CA LEU A 213 -26.08 -12.48 -7.34
C LEU A 213 -26.67 -11.32 -6.55
N ASP A 214 -27.08 -10.26 -7.25
CA ASP A 214 -27.78 -9.11 -6.65
C ASP A 214 -29.20 -8.96 -7.22
N THR A 215 -30.12 -8.46 -6.40
CA THR A 215 -31.50 -8.20 -6.80
C THR A 215 -32.08 -6.95 -6.15
N HIS A 216 -32.93 -6.25 -6.90
CA HIS A 216 -33.66 -5.06 -6.48
C HIS A 216 -35.14 -5.40 -6.29
N LEU A 217 -35.55 -5.62 -5.04
CA LEU A 217 -36.91 -6.01 -4.65
C LEU A 217 -37.73 -4.80 -4.16
N GLY A 218 -37.73 -3.73 -4.96
CA GLY A 218 -38.44 -2.49 -4.66
C GLY A 218 -37.77 -1.66 -3.55
N TYR A 219 -38.19 -1.86 -2.30
CA TYR A 219 -37.64 -1.11 -1.16
C TYR A 219 -36.38 -1.74 -0.57
N ILE A 220 -36.07 -2.98 -0.93
CA ILE A 220 -34.93 -3.74 -0.40
C ILE A 220 -34.10 -4.25 -1.57
N ASN A 221 -32.78 -4.16 -1.44
CA ASN A 221 -31.82 -4.83 -2.29
C ASN A 221 -31.16 -5.95 -1.50
N LEU A 222 -30.98 -7.10 -2.13
CA LEU A 222 -30.27 -8.24 -1.56
C LEU A 222 -29.12 -8.62 -2.48
N ALA A 223 -27.98 -9.00 -1.91
CA ALA A 223 -26.86 -9.55 -2.64
C ALA A 223 -26.24 -10.71 -1.88
N VAL A 224 -25.82 -11.74 -2.62
CA VAL A 224 -25.02 -12.86 -2.10
C VAL A 224 -23.76 -12.95 -2.96
N GLU A 225 -22.61 -13.06 -2.33
CA GLU A 225 -21.30 -13.15 -2.97
C GLU A 225 -20.54 -14.35 -2.40
N GLN A 226 -19.97 -15.18 -3.28
CA GLN A 226 -19.04 -16.25 -2.94
C GLN A 226 -17.66 -15.89 -3.48
N LEU A 227 -16.64 -15.92 -2.62
CA LEU A 227 -15.25 -15.64 -2.97
C LEU A 227 -14.39 -16.87 -2.71
N PHE A 228 -13.51 -17.16 -3.66
CA PHE A 228 -12.40 -18.11 -3.53
C PHE A 228 -11.12 -17.38 -3.97
N ARG A 229 -10.08 -17.41 -3.14
CA ARG A 229 -8.75 -16.86 -3.47
C ARG A 229 -7.69 -17.86 -3.07
N GLU A 230 -6.66 -17.98 -3.90
CA GLU A 230 -5.49 -18.82 -3.65
C GLU A 230 -4.21 -18.05 -3.99
N PHE A 231 -3.20 -18.17 -3.14
CA PHE A 231 -1.83 -17.71 -3.34
C PHE A 231 -0.92 -18.93 -3.41
N VAL A 232 -0.02 -18.93 -4.39
CA VAL A 232 0.97 -19.99 -4.61
C VAL A 232 2.35 -19.37 -4.79
N GLU A 233 3.34 -19.82 -4.01
CA GLU A 233 4.78 -19.60 -4.24
C GLU A 233 5.35 -20.81 -4.98
N LYS A 234 5.87 -20.59 -6.19
CA LYS A 234 6.37 -21.70 -7.01
C LYS A 234 7.86 -21.97 -6.83
N GLU A 235 8.57 -21.04 -6.20
CA GLU A 235 9.97 -21.21 -5.91
C GLU A 235 10.17 -22.12 -4.70
N SER A 236 11.17 -22.99 -4.79
CA SER A 236 11.51 -23.89 -3.68
C SER A 236 12.02 -23.11 -2.47
N ILE A 237 11.75 -23.63 -1.27
CA ILE A 237 12.29 -23.11 -0.02
C ILE A 237 13.83 -23.17 -0.09
N PRO A 238 14.54 -22.04 0.12
CA PRO A 238 16.00 -22.05 0.11
C PRO A 238 16.56 -22.95 1.20
N TYR A 239 17.66 -23.64 0.88
CA TYR A 239 18.49 -24.36 1.85
C TYR A 239 19.86 -23.72 1.90
N ASP A 240 20.40 -23.53 3.10
CA ASP A 240 21.77 -23.05 3.28
C ASP A 240 22.50 -23.82 4.37
N LEU A 241 23.81 -23.97 4.16
CA LEU A 241 24.72 -24.60 5.11
C LEU A 241 24.96 -23.66 6.30
N PHE A 242 24.57 -24.10 7.49
CA PHE A 242 24.95 -23.44 8.73
C PHE A 242 26.23 -24.10 9.24
N LEU A 243 27.32 -23.33 9.29
CA LEU A 243 28.67 -23.89 9.46
C LEU A 243 28.87 -24.47 10.87
N GLY A 244 28.18 -23.93 11.88
CA GLY A 244 28.25 -24.41 13.26
C GLY A 244 27.75 -25.85 13.48
N THR A 245 26.87 -26.36 12.60
CA THR A 245 26.40 -27.75 12.63
C THR A 245 26.88 -28.58 11.44
N ALA A 246 27.53 -27.94 10.45
CA ALA A 246 27.87 -28.51 9.15
C ALA A 246 26.68 -29.19 8.43
N GLN A 247 25.45 -28.72 8.70
CA GLN A 247 24.21 -29.20 8.08
C GLN A 247 23.52 -28.06 7.32
N SER A 248 22.79 -28.43 6.27
CA SER A 248 21.94 -27.48 5.55
C SER A 248 20.57 -27.42 6.21
N TYR A 249 20.06 -26.22 6.46
CA TYR A 249 18.72 -26.00 6.98
C TYR A 249 17.85 -25.24 5.98
N GLN A 250 16.55 -25.54 6.00
CA GLN A 250 15.51 -24.77 5.34
C GLN A 250 15.41 -23.36 5.92
N HIS A 251 15.27 -22.37 5.05
CA HIS A 251 14.82 -21.02 5.44
C HIS A 251 13.33 -21.00 5.77
N ASP A 252 12.88 -19.86 6.30
CA ASP A 252 11.46 -19.55 6.33
C ASP A 252 10.87 -19.59 4.92
N GLU A 253 9.69 -20.19 4.82
CA GLU A 253 8.95 -20.25 3.57
C GLU A 253 7.94 -19.10 3.48
N THR A 254 7.50 -18.83 2.25
CA THR A 254 6.29 -18.06 2.01
C THR A 254 5.19 -19.09 1.70
N PRO A 255 4.37 -19.50 2.69
CA PRO A 255 3.43 -20.60 2.50
C PRO A 255 2.37 -20.26 1.46
N ASP A 256 1.91 -21.29 0.76
CA ASP A 256 0.70 -21.21 -0.04
C ASP A 256 -0.48 -20.86 0.88
N SER A 257 -1.49 -20.15 0.36
CA SER A 257 -2.65 -19.81 1.19
C SER A 257 -3.95 -19.78 0.42
N ARG A 258 -5.04 -20.10 1.11
CA ARG A 258 -6.38 -20.17 0.55
C ARG A 258 -7.36 -19.36 1.40
N LEU A 259 -8.30 -18.70 0.74
CA LEU A 259 -9.40 -17.98 1.36
C LEU A 259 -10.71 -18.36 0.67
N VAL A 260 -11.69 -18.79 1.47
CA VAL A 260 -13.06 -19.04 1.02
C VAL A 260 -14.00 -18.22 1.88
N SER A 261 -14.92 -17.47 1.28
CA SER A 261 -15.91 -16.73 2.06
C SER A 261 -17.23 -16.53 1.33
N THR A 262 -18.31 -16.48 2.12
CA THR A 262 -19.66 -16.18 1.64
C THR A 262 -20.15 -14.92 2.33
N THR A 263 -20.64 -13.95 1.55
CA THR A 263 -21.15 -12.68 2.04
C THR A 263 -22.60 -12.50 1.63
N ILE A 264 -23.45 -12.11 2.58
CA ILE A 264 -24.85 -11.72 2.36
C ILE A 264 -24.99 -10.24 2.71
N LYS A 265 -25.58 -9.45 1.82
CA LYS A 265 -25.82 -8.01 2.02
C LYS A 265 -27.29 -7.70 1.79
N ALA A 266 -27.83 -6.83 2.61
CA ALA A 266 -29.16 -6.26 2.47
C ALA A 266 -29.08 -4.73 2.59
N SER A 267 -29.82 -4.00 1.77
CA SER A 267 -29.94 -2.55 1.92
C SER A 267 -31.33 -2.06 1.55
N THR A 268 -31.75 -0.95 2.13
CA THR A 268 -32.99 -0.29 1.74
C THR A 268 -32.74 0.62 0.53
N SER A 269 -33.79 0.88 -0.24
CA SER A 269 -33.76 1.94 -1.26
C SER A 269 -33.45 3.29 -0.60
N PRO A 270 -32.63 4.16 -1.23
CA PRO A 270 -32.28 5.47 -0.67
C PRO A 270 -33.43 6.49 -0.62
N SER A 271 -34.64 6.13 -1.06
CA SER A 271 -35.82 7.00 -1.02
C SER A 271 -36.47 7.00 0.36
N GLY A 272 -36.48 8.14 1.07
CA GLY A 272 -37.35 8.33 2.27
C GLY A 272 -36.69 8.86 3.54
N GLY A 273 -35.44 9.34 3.50
CA GLY A 273 -34.78 9.96 4.66
C GLY A 273 -34.31 8.97 5.74
N VAL A 274 -34.64 7.69 5.61
CA VAL A 274 -34.06 6.58 6.36
C VAL A 274 -33.41 5.62 5.38
N VAL A 275 -32.12 5.38 5.54
CA VAL A 275 -31.36 4.43 4.72
C VAL A 275 -30.65 3.46 5.64
N ALA A 276 -30.91 2.17 5.47
CA ALA A 276 -30.26 1.12 6.24
C ALA A 276 -29.55 0.14 5.32
N ALA A 277 -28.41 -0.37 5.77
CA ALA A 277 -27.71 -1.46 5.11
C ALA A 277 -27.12 -2.40 6.17
N ALA A 278 -27.09 -3.68 5.87
CA ALA A 278 -26.45 -4.69 6.71
C ALA A 278 -25.72 -5.70 5.83
N GLY A 279 -24.64 -6.26 6.35
CA GLY A 279 -23.88 -7.30 5.67
C GLY A 279 -23.27 -8.26 6.67
N PHE A 280 -23.23 -9.53 6.30
CA PHE A 280 -22.63 -10.60 7.09
C PHE A 280 -21.78 -11.48 6.20
N THR A 281 -20.55 -11.76 6.63
CA THR A 281 -19.60 -12.62 5.92
C THR A 281 -19.15 -13.71 6.87
N VAL A 282 -19.08 -14.94 6.38
CA VAL A 282 -18.37 -16.05 7.02
C VAL A 282 -17.31 -16.57 6.07
N GLY A 283 -16.18 -16.98 6.60
CA GLY A 283 -15.11 -17.51 5.77
C GLY A 283 -14.02 -18.15 6.58
N LYS A 284 -13.10 -18.76 5.84
CA LYS A 284 -11.95 -19.48 6.37
C LYS A 284 -10.72 -19.12 5.56
N LYS A 285 -9.59 -18.95 6.25
CA LYS A 285 -8.27 -18.78 5.67
C LYS A 285 -7.37 -19.94 6.09
N GLU A 286 -6.63 -20.52 5.16
CA GLU A 286 -5.67 -21.59 5.40
C GLU A 286 -4.29 -21.13 4.92
N ASN A 287 -3.24 -21.41 5.69
CA ASN A 287 -1.85 -21.38 5.24
C ASN A 287 -1.38 -22.84 5.10
N LEU A 288 -0.91 -23.19 3.91
CA LEU A 288 -0.50 -24.53 3.52
C LEU A 288 1.03 -24.54 3.44
N SER A 289 1.67 -25.05 4.50
CA SER A 289 3.13 -25.12 4.57
C SER A 289 3.67 -26.36 3.87
N ASP A 290 4.80 -26.20 3.19
CA ASP A 290 5.58 -27.31 2.62
C ASP A 290 6.84 -27.64 3.45
N LEU A 291 7.08 -26.91 4.55
CA LEU A 291 8.10 -27.25 5.54
C LEU A 291 7.81 -28.64 6.12
N SER A 292 8.76 -29.56 5.91
CA SER A 292 8.56 -30.96 6.26
C SER A 292 9.84 -31.71 6.61
N SER A 293 11.03 -31.20 6.24
CA SER A 293 12.30 -31.91 6.53
C SER A 293 12.87 -31.55 7.89
N ASP A 294 12.90 -30.26 8.21
CA ASP A 294 13.61 -29.76 9.39
C ASP A 294 12.64 -29.32 10.48
N VAL A 295 11.43 -28.89 10.08
CA VAL A 295 10.40 -28.34 10.95
C VAL A 295 9.03 -28.87 10.52
N HIS A 296 8.28 -29.51 11.43
CA HIS A 296 6.93 -30.03 11.16
C HIS A 296 6.13 -30.37 12.44
N PRO A 297 4.78 -30.34 12.42
CA PRO A 297 3.92 -29.76 11.39
C PRO A 297 3.90 -28.23 11.47
N VAL A 298 3.71 -27.56 10.33
CA VAL A 298 3.51 -26.11 10.26
C VAL A 298 2.16 -25.87 9.59
N GLU A 299 1.10 -25.76 10.38
CA GLU A 299 -0.25 -25.54 9.86
C GLU A 299 -0.85 -24.31 10.54
N SER A 300 -1.62 -23.52 9.80
CA SER A 300 -2.36 -22.41 10.40
C SER A 300 -3.66 -22.17 9.66
N GLU A 301 -4.74 -22.11 10.43
CA GLU A 301 -6.09 -21.89 9.95
C GLU A 301 -6.73 -20.74 10.73
N THR A 302 -7.51 -19.90 10.05
CA THR A 302 -8.32 -18.85 10.67
C THR A 302 -9.75 -18.94 10.17
N ASP A 303 -10.67 -19.30 11.06
CA ASP A 303 -12.09 -19.11 10.83
C ASP A 303 -12.49 -17.69 11.21
N PHE A 304 -13.36 -17.07 10.41
CA PHE A 304 -13.80 -15.71 10.72
C PHE A 304 -15.25 -15.45 10.33
N TYR A 305 -15.86 -14.52 11.05
CA TYR A 305 -17.06 -13.84 10.58
C TYR A 305 -16.94 -12.33 10.73
N LYS A 306 -17.68 -11.62 9.87
CA LYS A 306 -17.74 -10.17 9.85
C LYS A 306 -19.19 -9.74 9.77
N GLY A 307 -19.59 -8.81 10.61
CA GLY A 307 -20.90 -8.20 10.60
C GLY A 307 -20.80 -6.69 10.38
N SER A 308 -21.74 -6.13 9.64
CA SER A 308 -21.83 -4.69 9.41
C SER A 308 -23.27 -4.22 9.39
N THR A 309 -23.53 -3.05 9.96
CA THR A 309 -24.82 -2.37 9.88
C THR A 309 -24.59 -0.88 9.80
N ASP A 310 -25.28 -0.22 8.86
CA ASP A 310 -25.29 1.21 8.66
C ASP A 310 -26.72 1.72 8.72
N LEU A 311 -26.93 2.84 9.41
CA LEU A 311 -28.21 3.53 9.48
C LEU A 311 -27.97 5.03 9.28
N THR A 312 -28.63 5.62 8.29
CA THR A 312 -28.64 7.06 8.05
C THR A 312 -30.05 7.59 8.23
N LEU A 313 -30.19 8.60 9.09
CA LEU A 313 -31.44 9.29 9.39
C LEU A 313 -31.32 10.77 9.01
N ILE A 314 -32.28 11.26 8.23
CA ILE A 314 -32.39 12.65 7.79
C ILE A 314 -33.75 13.18 8.26
N PRO A 315 -33.92 13.48 9.56
CA PRO A 315 -35.19 13.99 10.08
C PRO A 315 -35.50 15.42 9.61
N ASP A 316 -34.47 16.20 9.28
CA ASP A 316 -34.57 17.56 8.74
C ASP A 316 -33.49 17.73 7.65
N PRO A 317 -33.72 18.50 6.57
CA PRO A 317 -32.70 18.74 5.53
C PRO A 317 -31.38 19.34 6.05
N LYS A 318 -31.38 19.95 7.23
CA LYS A 318 -30.22 20.52 7.92
C LYS A 318 -29.56 19.55 8.89
N LEU A 319 -30.18 18.43 9.24
CA LEU A 319 -29.67 17.48 10.23
C LEU A 319 -29.59 16.08 9.64
N THR A 320 -28.40 15.49 9.68
CA THR A 320 -28.18 14.09 9.30
C THR A 320 -27.49 13.36 10.43
N VAL A 321 -28.04 12.22 10.82
CA VAL A 321 -27.47 11.32 11.84
C VAL A 321 -27.08 10.02 11.16
N ASN A 322 -25.88 9.53 11.42
CA ASN A 322 -25.38 8.27 10.90
C ASN A 322 -24.94 7.40 12.07
N PHE A 323 -25.35 6.15 12.06
CA PHE A 323 -24.87 5.12 12.97
C PHE A 323 -24.25 3.99 12.16
N LYS A 324 -23.12 3.47 12.62
CA LYS A 324 -22.45 2.32 12.04
C LYS A 324 -22.05 1.37 13.14
N TYR A 325 -22.28 0.09 12.91
CA TYR A 325 -21.78 -1.00 13.72
C TYR A 325 -20.98 -1.94 12.84
N ARG A 326 -19.82 -2.39 13.33
CA ARG A 326 -18.97 -3.38 12.68
C ARG A 326 -18.52 -4.39 13.74
N ILE A 327 -18.51 -5.67 13.38
CA ILE A 327 -17.89 -6.73 14.18
C ILE A 327 -17.01 -7.58 13.27
N LEU A 328 -15.87 -7.96 13.79
CA LEU A 328 -14.95 -8.95 13.24
C LEU A 328 -14.66 -9.95 14.35
N ASP A 329 -14.75 -11.23 14.04
CA ASP A 329 -14.31 -12.29 14.93
C ASP A 329 -13.40 -13.21 14.13
N GLN A 330 -12.26 -13.56 14.70
CA GLN A 330 -11.23 -14.40 14.10
C GLN A 330 -10.77 -15.41 15.15
N ASP A 331 -10.92 -16.68 14.83
CA ASP A 331 -10.51 -17.82 15.63
C ASP A 331 -9.38 -18.52 14.87
N ASN A 332 -8.20 -18.60 15.47
CA ASN A 332 -7.01 -19.17 14.87
C ASN A 332 -6.69 -20.54 15.48
N SER A 333 -6.36 -21.47 14.60
CA SER A 333 -5.86 -22.79 14.95
C SER A 333 -4.43 -22.94 14.47
N THR A 334 -3.56 -23.37 15.39
CA THR A 334 -2.15 -23.71 15.14
C THR A 334 -1.78 -24.96 15.93
N PRO A 335 -0.77 -25.74 15.49
CA PRO A 335 -0.22 -26.83 16.30
C PRO A 335 0.21 -26.34 17.68
N SER A 336 0.01 -27.15 18.72
CA SER A 336 0.51 -26.87 20.07
C SER A 336 2.01 -27.14 20.22
N GLN A 337 2.53 -28.01 19.37
CA GLN A 337 3.92 -28.47 19.37
C GLN A 337 4.40 -28.65 17.94
N MET A 338 5.70 -28.44 17.75
CA MET A 338 6.40 -28.69 16.49
C MET A 338 7.68 -29.47 16.76
N THR A 339 8.04 -30.32 15.81
CA THR A 339 9.33 -31.03 15.80
C THR A 339 10.32 -30.23 14.96
N VAL A 340 11.45 -29.88 15.58
CA VAL A 340 12.63 -29.27 14.95
C VAL A 340 13.77 -30.28 15.03
N SER A 341 14.13 -30.86 13.88
CA SER A 341 15.07 -31.99 13.78
C SER A 341 16.47 -31.71 14.35
N SER A 342 16.84 -30.44 14.51
CA SER A 342 18.16 -30.00 14.99
C SER A 342 18.23 -29.67 16.48
N LEU A 343 17.10 -29.68 17.21
CA LEU A 343 17.05 -29.39 18.64
C LEU A 343 17.04 -30.67 19.48
N ASP A 344 17.52 -30.56 20.73
CA ASP A 344 17.39 -31.60 21.76
C ASP A 344 16.81 -30.97 23.05
N PRO A 345 15.54 -31.25 23.41
CA PRO A 345 14.60 -32.12 22.70
C PRO A 345 14.17 -31.53 21.34
N ALA A 346 13.88 -32.41 20.38
CA ALA A 346 13.42 -32.00 19.05
C ALA A 346 11.98 -31.45 19.07
N GLU A 347 11.18 -31.79 20.06
CA GLU A 347 9.81 -31.28 20.21
C GLU A 347 9.84 -30.00 21.05
N ILE A 348 9.31 -28.92 20.48
CA ILE A 348 9.19 -27.63 21.15
C ILE A 348 7.73 -27.18 21.14
N ASP A 349 7.33 -26.50 22.22
CA ASP A 349 6.00 -25.91 22.32
C ASP A 349 5.88 -24.70 21.38
N VAL A 350 4.70 -24.56 20.79
CA VAL A 350 4.38 -23.49 19.84
C VAL A 350 3.42 -22.51 20.49
N ARG A 351 3.82 -21.23 20.51
CA ARG A 351 2.94 -20.15 20.94
C ARG A 351 1.71 -20.08 20.03
N GLN A 352 0.52 -20.16 20.63
CA GLN A 352 -0.74 -20.20 19.88
C GLN A 352 -1.07 -18.83 19.26
N ASN A 353 -1.68 -18.80 18.07
CA ASN A 353 -1.99 -17.55 17.37
C ASN A 353 -3.18 -16.78 17.99
N ILE A 354 -2.98 -15.49 18.28
CA ILE A 354 -3.99 -14.60 18.91
C ILE A 354 -5.35 -14.63 18.20
N ASP A 355 -6.39 -15.09 18.90
CA ASP A 355 -7.79 -14.92 18.50
C ASP A 355 -8.23 -13.46 18.68
N ILE A 356 -9.04 -12.93 17.78
CA ILE A 356 -9.43 -11.51 17.83
C ILE A 356 -10.93 -11.35 17.61
N THR A 357 -11.61 -10.85 18.63
CA THR A 357 -12.94 -10.26 18.51
C THR A 357 -12.82 -8.74 18.55
N ARG A 358 -13.43 -8.06 17.59
CA ARG A 358 -13.38 -6.60 17.48
C ARG A 358 -14.74 -6.03 17.11
N ALA A 359 -15.32 -5.26 18.02
CA ALA A 359 -16.53 -4.49 17.78
C ALA A 359 -16.18 -3.01 17.56
N THR A 360 -16.90 -2.32 16.67
CA THR A 360 -16.75 -0.89 16.45
C THR A 360 -18.13 -0.24 16.31
N TYR A 361 -18.37 0.74 17.16
CA TYR A 361 -19.58 1.55 17.22
C TYR A 361 -19.22 2.96 16.78
N HIS A 362 -19.91 3.50 15.79
CA HIS A 362 -19.63 4.84 15.28
C HIS A 362 -20.93 5.63 15.10
N ALA A 363 -20.99 6.81 15.71
CA ALA A 363 -22.08 7.76 15.58
C ALA A 363 -21.58 9.09 15.01
N LYS A 364 -22.31 9.65 14.04
CA LYS A 364 -21.99 10.94 13.43
C LYS A 364 -23.23 11.79 13.28
N VAL A 365 -23.15 13.03 13.74
CA VAL A 365 -24.18 14.05 13.57
C VAL A 365 -23.62 15.16 12.68
N SER A 366 -24.32 15.50 11.61
CA SER A 366 -24.00 16.60 10.71
C SER A 366 -25.12 17.63 10.74
N TYR A 367 -24.80 18.86 11.13
CA TYR A 367 -25.72 19.99 11.21
C TYR A 367 -25.33 21.10 10.23
N ARG A 368 -26.27 21.54 9.40
CA ARG A 368 -26.10 22.55 8.34
C ARG A 368 -27.05 23.73 8.60
N PRO A 369 -26.75 24.61 9.59
CA PRO A 369 -27.63 25.72 9.92
C PRO A 369 -27.84 26.68 8.74
N THR A 370 -26.80 26.82 7.89
CA THR A 370 -26.85 27.60 6.65
C THR A 370 -26.16 26.81 5.53
N THR A 371 -26.36 27.22 4.27
CA THR A 371 -25.63 26.64 3.13
C THR A 371 -24.13 26.93 3.15
N ARG A 372 -23.68 27.87 3.99
CA ARG A 372 -22.29 28.30 4.11
C ARG A 372 -21.55 27.67 5.28
N LEU A 373 -22.23 26.99 6.19
CA LEU A 373 -21.63 26.39 7.37
C LEU A 373 -22.17 24.96 7.59
N THR A 374 -21.27 24.02 7.77
CA THR A 374 -21.57 22.65 8.22
C THR A 374 -20.74 22.35 9.44
N LEU A 375 -21.39 21.86 10.50
CA LEU A 375 -20.77 21.38 11.73
C LEU A 375 -20.98 19.88 11.81
N MET A 376 -19.98 19.13 12.26
CA MET A 376 -20.08 17.69 12.44
C MET A 376 -19.48 17.28 13.78
N GLY A 377 -20.18 16.40 14.48
CA GLY A 377 -19.65 15.69 15.65
C GLY A 377 -19.64 14.20 15.37
N GLU A 378 -18.53 13.54 15.72
CA GLU A 378 -18.31 12.12 15.52
C GLU A 378 -17.82 11.49 16.83
N PHE A 379 -18.35 10.32 17.13
CA PHE A 379 -17.91 9.46 18.22
C PHE A 379 -17.69 8.07 17.67
N GLU A 380 -16.56 7.45 18.01
CA GLU A 380 -16.28 6.05 17.73
C GLU A 380 -15.78 5.37 19.00
N ARG A 381 -16.31 4.19 19.27
CA ARG A 381 -15.82 3.28 20.30
C ARG A 381 -15.44 1.97 19.63
N LYS A 382 -14.24 1.49 19.89
CA LYS A 382 -13.74 0.22 19.41
C LYS A 382 -13.39 -0.63 20.62
N GLU A 383 -13.94 -1.83 20.67
CA GLU A 383 -13.68 -2.82 21.71
C GLU A 383 -12.94 -3.96 21.04
N ILE A 384 -11.79 -4.33 21.59
CA ILE A 384 -10.93 -5.38 21.06
C ILE A 384 -10.73 -6.38 22.19
N HIS A 385 -11.04 -7.64 21.94
CA HIS A 385 -10.70 -8.77 22.78
C HIS A 385 -9.68 -9.63 22.04
N ARG A 386 -8.63 -10.06 22.73
CA ARG A 386 -7.54 -10.88 22.22
C ARG A 386 -7.42 -12.16 23.04
N GLY A 387 -7.84 -13.27 22.47
CA GLY A 387 -7.61 -14.58 23.07
C GLY A 387 -6.13 -14.98 23.00
N GLN A 388 -5.74 -15.93 23.84
CA GLN A 388 -4.38 -16.49 23.85
C GLN A 388 -3.28 -15.44 24.13
N THR A 389 -3.64 -14.38 24.85
CA THR A 389 -2.74 -13.34 25.38
C THR A 389 -2.64 -13.46 26.89
N GLY A 390 -1.65 -12.82 27.50
CA GLY A 390 -1.42 -12.90 28.94
C GLY A 390 -0.19 -12.13 29.39
N ALA A 391 0.05 -12.10 30.69
CA ALA A 391 1.29 -11.57 31.25
C ALA A 391 2.45 -12.54 30.98
N ALA A 392 3.67 -12.01 30.92
CA ALA A 392 4.88 -12.80 30.87
C ALA A 392 4.89 -13.83 32.01
N THR A 393 5.37 -15.04 31.73
CA THR A 393 5.44 -16.15 32.69
C THR A 393 6.89 -16.44 33.05
N ASP A 394 7.20 -17.00 34.22
CA ASP A 394 8.60 -17.35 34.56
C ASP A 394 9.19 -18.51 33.69
N ASP A 395 8.47 -18.92 32.64
CA ASP A 395 8.93 -19.91 31.67
C ASP A 395 9.80 -19.23 30.59
N PRO A 396 11.02 -19.72 30.32
CA PRO A 396 11.84 -19.22 29.21
C PRO A 396 11.16 -19.38 27.83
N PHE A 397 10.16 -20.26 27.71
CA PHE A 397 9.30 -20.41 26.55
C PHE A 397 7.91 -19.82 26.82
N ASP A 398 7.85 -18.50 26.95
CA ASP A 398 6.61 -17.79 27.24
C ASP A 398 5.50 -18.16 26.21
N PRO A 399 4.42 -18.84 26.65
CA PRO A 399 3.38 -19.34 25.75
C PRO A 399 2.35 -18.26 25.39
N PHE A 400 2.44 -17.07 25.99
CA PHE A 400 1.49 -16.00 25.76
C PHE A 400 2.07 -14.91 24.88
N TRP A 401 1.17 -14.18 24.20
CA TRP A 401 1.54 -12.89 23.65
C TRP A 401 1.33 -11.86 24.76
N GLU A 402 2.40 -11.17 25.15
CA GLU A 402 2.43 -10.08 26.14
C GLU A 402 1.68 -8.84 25.64
N LEU A 403 0.39 -9.01 25.39
CA LEU A 403 -0.52 -8.01 24.88
C LEU A 403 -1.76 -7.95 25.78
N PRO A 404 -2.41 -6.79 25.86
CA PRO A 404 -3.62 -6.65 26.64
C PRO A 404 -4.75 -7.48 26.03
N GLU A 405 -5.38 -8.29 26.88
CA GLU A 405 -6.52 -9.14 26.53
C GLU A 405 -7.68 -8.28 26.02
N ASP A 406 -8.02 -7.21 26.74
CA ASP A 406 -9.07 -6.28 26.36
C ASP A 406 -8.52 -4.86 26.12
N GLU A 407 -8.97 -4.21 25.05
CA GLU A 407 -8.60 -2.82 24.74
C GLU A 407 -9.82 -2.04 24.22
N ASN A 408 -10.16 -0.94 24.90
CA ASN A 408 -11.23 -0.03 24.52
C ASN A 408 -10.68 1.32 24.06
N ILE A 409 -10.82 1.57 22.75
CA ILE A 409 -10.42 2.83 22.14
C ILE A 409 -11.65 3.73 21.95
N ASN A 410 -11.61 4.93 22.51
CA ASN A 410 -12.63 5.96 22.32
C ASN A 410 -12.05 7.10 21.46
N ARG A 411 -12.80 7.55 20.45
CA ARG A 411 -12.42 8.65 19.56
C ARG A 411 -13.55 9.67 19.46
N TYR A 412 -13.24 10.91 19.77
CA TYR A 412 -14.15 12.06 19.69
C TYR A 412 -13.62 13.03 18.65
N ARG A 413 -14.46 13.43 17.70
CA ARG A 413 -14.05 14.37 16.66
C ARG A 413 -15.09 15.43 16.37
N LEU A 414 -14.66 16.69 16.36
CA LEU A 414 -15.47 17.85 16.01
C LEU A 414 -14.91 18.47 14.73
N SER A 415 -15.76 18.64 13.72
CA SER A 415 -15.36 19.16 12.42
C SER A 415 -16.25 20.32 11.98
N PHE A 416 -15.71 21.22 11.15
CA PHE A 416 -16.46 22.27 10.51
C PHE A 416 -16.06 22.48 9.05
N ILE A 417 -16.99 22.98 8.24
CA ILE A 417 -16.76 23.46 6.88
C ILE A 417 -17.48 24.79 6.72
N ALA A 418 -16.73 25.86 6.45
CA ALA A 418 -17.23 27.21 6.28
C ALA A 418 -16.92 27.75 4.87
N ARG A 419 -17.86 28.52 4.30
CA ARG A 419 -17.75 29.18 2.99
C ARG A 419 -18.13 30.66 3.10
N PRO A 420 -17.34 31.48 3.81
CA PRO A 420 -17.74 32.84 4.20
C PRO A 420 -17.99 33.76 2.99
N LEU A 421 -17.20 33.60 1.91
CA LEU A 421 -17.29 34.42 0.69
C LEU A 421 -18.13 33.78 -0.44
N GLY A 422 -18.94 32.78 -0.09
CA GLY A 422 -19.70 31.98 -1.08
C GLY A 422 -18.96 30.72 -1.53
N PRO A 423 -19.61 29.86 -2.32
CA PRO A 423 -19.18 28.48 -2.52
C PRO A 423 -17.87 28.28 -3.28
N SER A 424 -17.51 29.24 -4.13
CA SER A 424 -16.34 29.14 -5.00
C SER A 424 -15.13 29.96 -4.56
N LYS A 425 -15.30 30.96 -3.67
CA LYS A 425 -14.24 31.96 -3.39
C LYS A 425 -13.33 31.62 -2.23
N LEU A 426 -13.91 31.13 -1.13
CA LEU A 426 -13.16 30.80 0.07
C LEU A 426 -13.87 29.66 0.79
N LYS A 427 -13.18 28.53 0.92
CA LYS A 427 -13.59 27.38 1.73
C LYS A 427 -12.57 27.18 2.84
N ILE A 428 -13.05 27.12 4.07
CA ILE A 428 -12.25 26.80 5.26
C ILE A 428 -12.84 25.53 5.85
N ASN A 429 -12.01 24.56 6.20
CA ASN A 429 -12.46 23.37 6.90
C ASN A 429 -11.42 22.95 7.93
N GLY A 430 -11.88 22.44 9.05
CA GLY A 430 -11.00 22.01 10.12
C GLY A 430 -11.67 20.97 10.99
N TRP A 431 -10.85 20.28 11.78
CA TRP A 431 -11.34 19.36 12.79
C TRP A 431 -10.33 19.21 13.93
N TYR A 432 -10.85 18.87 15.10
CA TYR A 432 -10.10 18.44 16.28
C TYR A 432 -10.54 17.03 16.63
N GLU A 433 -9.59 16.15 16.90
CA GLU A 433 -9.81 14.78 17.33
C GLU A 433 -9.07 14.52 18.64
N TYR A 434 -9.77 13.89 19.57
CA TYR A 434 -9.23 13.36 20.81
C TYR A 434 -9.48 11.85 20.86
N ARG A 435 -8.44 11.08 21.16
CA ARG A 435 -8.50 9.62 21.24
C ARG A 435 -7.86 9.14 22.52
N THR A 436 -8.47 8.14 23.15
CA THR A 436 -7.91 7.46 24.32
C THR A 436 -8.03 5.94 24.18
N SER A 437 -7.11 5.22 24.79
CA SER A 437 -7.13 3.78 24.99
C SER A 437 -6.92 3.50 26.48
N ASP A 438 -7.66 2.55 27.05
CA ASP A 438 -7.51 2.14 28.46
C ASP A 438 -6.30 1.22 28.68
N ASP A 439 -6.07 0.27 27.78
CA ASP A 439 -4.95 -0.66 27.83
C ASP A 439 -4.31 -0.82 26.43
N PRO A 440 -3.47 0.14 26.01
CA PRO A 440 -2.94 0.17 24.65
C PRO A 440 -1.94 -0.97 24.41
N ALA A 441 -2.13 -1.74 23.33
CA ALA A 441 -1.09 -2.61 22.79
C ALA A 441 0.13 -1.77 22.37
N TYR A 442 1.16 -1.77 23.21
CA TYR A 442 2.28 -0.83 23.09
C TYR A 442 2.97 -0.91 21.73
N GLY A 443 3.21 0.26 21.15
CA GLY A 443 3.79 0.40 19.82
C GLY A 443 2.80 0.27 18.66
N ALA A 444 1.63 -0.34 18.87
CA ALA A 444 0.56 -0.46 17.87
C ALA A 444 -0.59 0.54 18.10
N SER A 445 -0.94 0.81 19.35
CA SER A 445 -1.95 1.80 19.74
C SER A 445 -1.39 2.87 20.68
N VAL A 446 -2.19 3.91 20.88
CA VAL A 446 -1.82 5.10 21.64
C VAL A 446 -2.74 5.27 22.84
N GLU A 447 -2.17 5.53 24.01
CA GLU A 447 -2.92 5.76 25.26
C GLU A 447 -3.75 7.03 25.17
N GLU A 448 -3.11 8.15 24.79
CA GLU A 448 -3.77 9.41 24.49
C GLU A 448 -3.25 9.98 23.18
N GLN A 449 -4.14 10.48 22.32
CA GLN A 449 -3.75 11.22 21.13
C GLN A 449 -4.66 12.41 20.84
N GLN A 450 -4.02 13.54 20.55
CA GLN A 450 -4.67 14.76 20.09
C GLN A 450 -4.26 15.03 18.65
N GLN A 451 -5.22 15.36 17.80
CA GLN A 451 -4.97 15.72 16.41
C GLN A 451 -5.77 16.95 16.00
N ILE A 452 -5.13 17.85 15.26
CA ILE A 452 -5.75 19.05 14.70
C ILE A 452 -5.50 19.06 13.20
N PHE A 453 -6.52 19.46 12.44
CA PHE A 453 -6.39 19.78 11.03
C PHE A 453 -7.08 21.10 10.72
N ALA A 454 -6.44 21.90 9.87
CA ALA A 454 -7.06 23.06 9.26
C ALA A 454 -6.65 23.16 7.78
N GLY A 455 -7.61 23.49 6.93
CA GLY A 455 -7.46 23.63 5.49
C GLY A 455 -8.16 24.88 4.99
N VAL A 456 -7.51 25.58 4.07
CA VAL A 456 -8.02 26.78 3.40
C VAL A 456 -7.86 26.58 1.89
N ASN A 457 -8.95 26.80 1.16
CA ASN A 457 -8.93 26.93 -0.30
C ASN A 457 -9.48 28.30 -0.66
N TRP A 458 -8.63 29.11 -1.30
CA TRP A 458 -8.92 30.46 -1.72
C TRP A 458 -8.84 30.58 -3.23
N THR A 459 -9.98 30.85 -3.86
CA THR A 459 -10.10 31.02 -5.32
C THR A 459 -10.87 32.32 -5.59
N PRO A 460 -10.25 33.49 -5.38
CA PRO A 460 -10.94 34.76 -5.49
C PRO A 460 -11.39 35.06 -6.93
N THR A 461 -10.67 34.53 -7.92
CA THR A 461 -10.94 34.66 -9.35
C THR A 461 -10.71 33.33 -10.07
N PRO A 462 -11.22 33.16 -11.30
CA PRO A 462 -10.88 31.99 -12.12
C PRO A 462 -9.42 31.96 -12.61
N ARG A 463 -8.63 33.02 -12.37
CA ARG A 463 -7.26 33.14 -12.89
C ARG A 463 -6.18 32.76 -11.89
N PHE A 464 -6.49 32.64 -10.61
CA PHE A 464 -5.53 32.13 -9.63
C PHE A 464 -6.24 31.67 -8.38
N GLY A 465 -5.58 30.79 -7.65
CA GLY A 465 -6.01 30.34 -6.35
C GLY A 465 -4.86 29.75 -5.54
N ALA A 466 -5.11 29.59 -4.26
CA ALA A 466 -4.18 29.00 -3.33
C ALA A 466 -4.89 28.01 -2.41
N THR A 467 -4.16 26.98 -2.00
CA THR A 467 -4.58 26.01 -1.01
C THR A 467 -3.52 25.93 0.08
N THR A 468 -3.95 25.75 1.32
CA THR A 468 -3.05 25.54 2.45
C THR A 468 -3.69 24.55 3.39
N ASN A 469 -2.95 23.54 3.82
CA ASN A 469 -3.38 22.60 4.84
C ASN A 469 -2.30 22.46 5.91
N ILE A 470 -2.73 22.31 7.16
CA ILE A 470 -1.90 21.95 8.30
C ILE A 470 -2.57 20.80 9.05
N ARG A 471 -1.78 19.82 9.45
CA ARG A 471 -2.17 18.76 10.37
C ARG A 471 -1.09 18.57 11.42
N LEU A 472 -1.50 18.55 12.67
CA LEU A 472 -0.64 18.34 13.83
C LEU A 472 -1.19 17.16 14.63
N SER A 473 -0.32 16.26 15.06
CA SER A 473 -0.68 15.16 15.96
C SER A 473 0.32 15.07 17.11
N ARG A 474 -0.19 14.72 18.29
CA ARG A 474 0.63 14.38 19.46
C ARG A 474 0.02 13.16 20.13
N GLY A 475 0.81 12.11 20.29
CA GLY A 475 0.45 10.87 20.98
C GLY A 475 1.39 10.58 22.14
N ILE A 476 0.87 9.91 23.18
CA ILE A 476 1.60 9.55 24.39
C ILE A 476 1.20 8.14 24.81
N ASN A 477 2.16 7.33 25.24
CA ASN A 477 2.01 6.09 26.00
C ASN A 477 2.97 6.19 27.20
N CYS A 478 2.47 6.19 28.43
CA CYS A 478 3.30 6.37 29.63
C CYS A 478 3.15 5.25 30.67
N ASN A 479 2.39 4.20 30.35
CA ASN A 479 2.06 3.13 31.29
C ASN A 479 2.29 1.77 30.64
N PHE A 480 3.52 1.50 30.20
CA PHE A 480 3.87 0.19 29.63
C PHE A 480 5.11 -0.37 30.29
N ASP A 481 4.97 -1.60 30.77
CA ASP A 481 6.07 -2.37 31.33
C ASP A 481 6.62 -3.34 30.30
N ARG A 482 7.94 -3.41 30.19
CA ARG A 482 8.62 -4.42 29.39
C ARG A 482 9.36 -5.40 30.29
N PHE A 483 9.19 -6.67 29.98
CA PHE A 483 9.75 -7.80 30.72
C PHE A 483 11.00 -8.34 30.03
N HIS A 484 12.08 -8.51 30.80
CA HIS A 484 13.36 -9.03 30.33
C HIS A 484 13.84 -10.11 31.29
N TYR A 485 14.29 -11.25 30.77
CA TYR A 485 14.97 -12.27 31.59
C TYR A 485 16.48 -12.00 31.63
N ASP A 486 17.09 -12.27 32.77
CA ASP A 486 18.54 -12.41 32.83
C ASP A 486 19.04 -13.82 32.46
N SER A 487 20.36 -13.98 32.43
CA SER A 487 21.01 -15.28 32.17
C SER A 487 20.70 -16.36 33.22
N ASP A 488 20.22 -15.97 34.41
CA ASP A 488 19.85 -16.86 35.51
C ASP A 488 18.33 -17.16 35.53
N GLY A 489 17.57 -16.61 34.57
CA GLY A 489 16.11 -16.79 34.43
C GLY A 489 15.27 -15.86 35.31
N ASN A 490 15.85 -14.83 35.93
CA ASN A 490 15.10 -13.86 36.74
C ASN A 490 14.42 -12.83 35.83
N LEU A 491 13.16 -12.51 36.15
CA LEU A 491 12.37 -11.50 35.44
C LEU A 491 12.65 -10.07 35.96
N PHE A 492 13.01 -9.16 35.06
CA PHE A 492 13.15 -7.73 35.30
C PHE A 492 12.06 -6.96 34.58
N HIS A 493 11.58 -5.88 35.20
CA HIS A 493 10.57 -4.98 34.65
C HIS A 493 11.18 -3.59 34.42
N HIS A 494 10.83 -2.99 33.29
CA HIS A 494 11.17 -1.62 32.94
C HIS A 494 9.91 -0.89 32.49
N GLU A 495 9.57 0.22 33.14
CA GLU A 495 8.58 1.17 32.64
C GLU A 495 9.16 1.89 31.42
N ILE A 496 8.43 1.91 30.29
CA ILE A 496 8.87 2.49 29.02
C ILE A 496 7.83 3.50 28.50
N ASP A 497 8.25 4.76 28.42
CA ASP A 497 7.49 5.84 27.82
C ASP A 497 7.69 5.93 26.30
N ARG A 498 6.66 6.41 25.61
CA ARG A 498 6.74 6.82 24.20
C ARG A 498 5.89 8.04 23.91
N LYS A 499 6.51 9.05 23.31
CA LYS A 499 5.87 10.30 22.86
C LYS A 499 6.08 10.45 21.36
N GLN A 500 5.00 10.69 20.63
CA GLN A 500 5.03 10.87 19.17
C GLN A 500 4.45 12.22 18.79
N GLN A 501 5.09 12.91 17.84
CA GLN A 501 4.61 14.15 17.25
C GLN A 501 4.72 14.07 15.74
N GLN A 502 3.68 14.48 15.02
CA GLN A 502 3.74 14.61 13.57
C GLN A 502 3.17 15.95 13.12
N GLU A 503 3.85 16.55 12.14
CA GLU A 503 3.49 17.82 11.53
C GLU A 503 3.46 17.63 10.01
N ASP A 504 2.33 17.96 9.39
CA ASP A 504 2.14 17.97 7.94
C ASP A 504 1.65 19.35 7.54
N PHE A 505 2.39 20.00 6.64
CA PHE A 505 2.06 21.30 6.10
C PHE A 505 2.19 21.28 4.58
N THR A 506 1.12 21.68 3.89
CA THR A 506 1.11 21.78 2.42
C THR A 506 0.58 23.13 1.97
N VAL A 507 1.23 23.71 0.97
CA VAL A 507 0.79 24.93 0.28
C VAL A 507 0.81 24.68 -1.21
N GLY A 508 -0.30 24.97 -1.88
CA GLY A 508 -0.44 24.95 -3.33
C GLY A 508 -0.83 26.33 -3.84
N PHE A 509 -0.29 26.72 -4.98
CA PHE A 509 -0.66 27.91 -5.72
C PHE A 509 -0.83 27.54 -7.18
N TRP A 510 -1.92 27.97 -7.80
CA TRP A 510 -2.13 27.85 -9.24
C TRP A 510 -2.49 29.21 -9.82
N ALA A 511 -2.02 29.47 -11.03
CA ALA A 511 -2.33 30.68 -11.76
C ALA A 511 -2.43 30.43 -13.26
N GLN A 512 -3.40 31.10 -13.86
CA GLN A 512 -3.59 31.24 -15.29
C GLN A 512 -3.43 32.73 -15.65
N PRO A 513 -2.20 33.27 -15.69
CA PRO A 513 -1.95 34.69 -15.96
C PRO A 513 -2.42 35.12 -17.36
N THR A 514 -2.42 34.19 -18.32
CA THR A 514 -2.91 34.38 -19.68
C THR A 514 -3.78 33.19 -20.10
N GLU A 515 -4.53 33.29 -21.20
CA GLU A 515 -5.33 32.17 -21.72
C GLU A 515 -4.50 30.98 -22.21
N THR A 516 -3.18 31.15 -22.34
CA THR A 516 -2.25 30.15 -22.89
C THR A 516 -1.30 29.58 -21.85
N LEU A 517 -1.13 30.22 -20.68
CA LEU A 517 -0.19 29.81 -19.66
C LEU A 517 -0.93 29.40 -18.39
N ASN A 518 -0.67 28.18 -17.91
CA ASN A 518 -1.05 27.70 -16.59
C ASN A 518 0.24 27.39 -15.80
N VAL A 519 0.33 27.85 -14.56
CA VAL A 519 1.47 27.63 -13.67
C VAL A 519 0.95 27.09 -12.34
N ASN A 520 1.65 26.11 -11.78
CA ASN A 520 1.37 25.55 -10.47
C ASN A 520 2.66 25.48 -9.64
N PHE A 521 2.54 25.75 -8.35
CA PHE A 521 3.59 25.62 -7.37
C PHE A 521 3.03 24.88 -6.16
N HIS A 522 3.77 23.91 -5.66
CA HIS A 522 3.42 23.13 -4.49
C HIS A 522 4.63 23.02 -3.57
N TYR A 523 4.39 23.21 -2.28
CA TYR A 523 5.35 22.96 -1.22
C TYR A 523 4.71 22.06 -0.18
N GLY A 524 5.44 21.01 0.22
CA GLY A 524 5.08 20.08 1.28
C GLY A 524 6.19 20.03 2.32
N PHE A 525 5.79 19.97 3.59
CA PHE A 525 6.66 19.75 4.72
C PHE A 525 6.05 18.67 5.61
N LEU A 526 6.85 17.65 5.90
CA LEU A 526 6.49 16.57 6.82
C LEU A 526 7.56 16.50 7.89
N ARG A 527 7.16 16.44 9.16
CA ARG A 527 8.04 16.14 10.27
C ARG A 527 7.41 15.05 11.13
N SER A 528 8.22 14.07 11.49
CA SER A 528 7.90 13.08 12.51
C SER A 528 8.97 13.15 13.59
N ASP A 529 8.55 13.13 14.84
CA ASP A 529 9.40 13.16 16.02
C ASP A 529 8.87 12.08 16.99
N THR A 530 9.74 11.17 17.42
CA THR A 530 9.37 10.12 18.38
C THR A 530 10.45 10.07 19.44
N SER A 531 10.05 10.33 20.68
CA SER A 531 10.92 10.14 21.85
C SER A 531 10.43 8.88 22.55
N GLN A 532 11.31 7.92 22.77
CA GLN A 532 10.97 6.61 23.33
C GLN A 532 12.07 6.13 24.25
N ASP A 533 11.69 5.47 25.34
CA ASP A 533 12.68 4.86 26.22
C ASP A 533 13.25 3.59 25.56
N VAL A 534 14.57 3.45 25.59
CA VAL A 534 15.29 2.34 24.96
C VAL A 534 16.20 1.67 25.97
N ILE A 535 16.10 0.34 26.03
CA ILE A 535 16.93 -0.49 26.89
C ILE A 535 18.14 -0.96 26.07
N PHE A 536 19.34 -0.69 26.57
CA PHE A 536 20.61 -1.17 26.03
C PHE A 536 21.15 -2.31 26.90
N GLY A 537 21.61 -3.39 26.28
CA GLY A 537 22.11 -4.57 26.98
C GLY A 537 21.02 -5.59 27.34
N ALA A 538 21.37 -6.54 28.19
CA ALA A 538 20.50 -7.61 28.67
C ALA A 538 20.59 -7.70 30.20
N ALA A 539 19.48 -8.05 30.85
CA ALA A 539 19.44 -8.13 32.31
C ALA A 539 20.48 -9.15 32.85
N PRO A 540 21.06 -8.91 34.05
CA PRO A 540 20.87 -7.73 34.90
C PRO A 540 21.72 -6.52 34.45
N ASN A 541 22.50 -6.66 33.38
CA ASN A 541 23.40 -5.64 32.86
C ASN A 541 22.73 -4.82 31.75
N SER A 542 21.62 -4.16 32.08
CA SER A 542 20.90 -3.28 31.16
C SER A 542 20.98 -1.82 31.59
N TYR A 543 20.88 -0.92 30.63
CA TYR A 543 20.76 0.51 30.84
C TYR A 543 19.49 1.03 30.17
N LEU A 544 18.60 1.63 30.94
CA LEU A 544 17.41 2.31 30.42
C LEU A 544 17.78 3.74 30.06
N ASN A 545 17.62 4.09 28.79
CA ASN A 545 17.71 5.45 28.30
C ASN A 545 16.29 6.00 28.09
N GLU A 546 15.89 6.97 28.91
CA GLU A 546 14.54 7.56 28.93
C GLU A 546 14.29 8.66 27.86
N ASN A 547 15.26 8.93 26.97
CA ASN A 547 15.14 10.06 26.04
C ASN A 547 15.71 9.78 24.65
N ALA A 548 15.59 8.55 24.14
CA ALA A 548 16.05 8.26 22.79
C ALA A 548 15.10 8.87 21.75
N ASP A 549 15.64 9.73 20.89
CA ASP A 549 14.87 10.49 19.90
C ASP A 549 15.06 9.91 18.49
N TYR A 550 13.99 9.77 17.74
CA TYR A 550 13.99 9.59 16.29
C TYR A 550 13.30 10.78 15.62
N ARG A 551 13.99 11.43 14.69
CA ARG A 551 13.48 12.60 13.97
C ARG A 551 13.60 12.40 12.48
N GLN A 552 12.51 12.65 11.77
CA GLN A 552 12.45 12.66 10.31
C GLN A 552 11.83 13.96 9.81
N ARG A 553 12.41 14.54 8.76
CA ARG A 553 11.91 15.75 8.09
C ARG A 553 11.99 15.58 6.59
N VAL A 554 10.93 15.93 5.87
CA VAL A 554 10.87 15.91 4.42
C VAL A 554 10.33 17.24 3.91
N HIS A 555 11.08 17.86 3.00
CA HIS A 555 10.65 19.00 2.22
C HIS A 555 10.44 18.55 0.79
N SER A 556 9.32 18.91 0.19
CA SER A 556 9.03 18.65 -1.22
C SER A 556 8.58 19.94 -1.89
N THR A 557 9.20 20.28 -3.01
CA THR A 557 8.82 21.44 -3.83
C THR A 557 8.60 20.97 -5.25
N THR A 558 7.45 21.32 -5.82
CA THR A 558 7.11 21.04 -7.21
C THR A 558 6.65 22.31 -7.90
N PHE A 559 7.22 22.58 -9.06
CA PHE A 559 6.79 23.64 -9.96
C PHE A 559 6.38 23.02 -11.29
N SER A 560 5.24 23.42 -11.85
CA SER A 560 4.86 23.03 -13.20
C SER A 560 4.29 24.19 -13.98
N ALA A 561 4.52 24.18 -15.30
CA ALA A 561 3.93 25.15 -16.22
C ALA A 561 3.52 24.48 -17.52
N ALA A 562 2.33 24.81 -18.01
CA ALA A 562 1.82 24.40 -19.30
C ALA A 562 1.56 25.65 -20.15
N LEU A 563 2.21 25.72 -21.31
CA LEU A 563 2.16 26.85 -22.23
C LEU A 563 1.68 26.41 -23.61
N ARG A 564 0.52 26.93 -24.04
CA ARG A 564 0.05 26.82 -25.42
C ARG A 564 0.76 27.86 -26.28
N LEU A 565 1.84 27.44 -26.96
CA LEU A 565 2.68 28.29 -27.80
C LEU A 565 1.90 28.81 -29.02
N VAL A 566 1.16 27.92 -29.68
CA VAL A 566 0.20 28.23 -30.74
C VAL A 566 -1.01 27.29 -30.61
N LYS A 567 -2.07 27.51 -31.41
CA LYS A 567 -3.32 26.72 -31.32
C LYS A 567 -3.10 25.20 -31.32
N ASN A 568 -2.08 24.74 -32.04
CA ASN A 568 -1.80 23.32 -32.23
C ASN A 568 -0.54 22.83 -31.49
N LEU A 569 0.14 23.66 -30.70
CA LEU A 569 1.39 23.30 -30.03
C LEU A 569 1.34 23.70 -28.55
N GLN A 570 1.54 22.72 -27.69
CA GLN A 570 1.61 22.88 -26.24
C GLN A 570 2.97 22.40 -25.73
N ALA A 571 3.56 23.19 -24.83
CA ALA A 571 4.75 22.84 -24.08
C ALA A 571 4.39 22.67 -22.60
N MET A 572 5.05 21.73 -21.93
CA MET A 572 4.89 21.44 -20.52
C MET A 572 6.27 21.33 -19.88
N VAL A 573 6.42 21.89 -18.69
CA VAL A 573 7.60 21.73 -17.84
C VAL A 573 7.15 21.40 -16.44
N GLU A 574 7.84 20.46 -15.80
CA GLU A 574 7.71 20.15 -14.39
C GLU A 574 9.11 20.04 -13.78
N ALA A 575 9.28 20.62 -12.60
CA ALA A 575 10.50 20.51 -11.81
C ALA A 575 10.12 20.10 -10.39
N ARG A 576 10.83 19.13 -9.83
CA ARG A 576 10.64 18.64 -8.46
C ARG A 576 11.97 18.64 -7.72
N HIS A 577 11.90 18.94 -6.43
CA HIS A 577 13.03 18.84 -5.51
C HIS A 577 12.53 18.36 -4.16
N ILE A 578 13.10 17.27 -3.67
CA ILE A 578 12.77 16.64 -2.40
C ILE A 578 14.05 16.55 -1.58
N ARG A 579 13.99 16.99 -0.33
CA ARG A 579 15.06 16.78 0.65
C ARG A 579 14.49 16.07 1.86
N SER A 580 15.05 14.93 2.20
CA SER A 580 14.68 14.13 3.36
C SER A 580 15.87 14.02 4.29
N HIS A 581 15.61 14.16 5.59
CA HIS A 581 16.61 13.96 6.63
C HIS A 581 16.00 13.11 7.74
N ALA A 582 16.65 12.02 8.13
CA ALA A 582 16.27 11.19 9.26
C ALA A 582 17.47 10.92 10.16
N VAL A 583 17.26 10.86 11.48
CA VAL A 583 18.31 10.53 12.45
C VAL A 583 17.69 9.90 13.69
N PHE A 584 18.36 8.88 14.24
CA PHE A 584 18.11 8.34 15.57
C PHE A 584 19.22 8.81 16.50
N ASN A 585 18.88 9.46 17.61
CA ASN A 585 19.83 9.95 18.59
C ASN A 585 19.43 9.49 19.99
N PRO A 586 20.12 8.48 20.56
CA PRO A 586 19.88 8.05 21.92
C PRO A 586 20.45 9.04 22.97
N ASP A 587 21.50 9.81 22.67
CA ASP A 587 22.05 10.87 23.55
C ASP A 587 22.16 10.53 25.05
N PHE A 588 22.93 9.49 25.40
CA PHE A 588 23.23 9.16 26.80
C PHE A 588 24.71 9.32 27.12
N ALA A 589 25.00 9.84 28.32
CA ALA A 589 26.37 10.03 28.81
C ALA A 589 27.08 8.68 29.04
N PRO A 590 28.43 8.63 29.02
CA PRO A 590 29.17 7.40 29.27
C PRO A 590 28.69 6.66 30.52
N GLN A 591 28.34 5.39 30.31
CA GLN A 591 27.89 4.44 31.31
C GLN A 591 28.93 3.33 31.47
N ASN A 592 28.90 2.60 32.58
CA ASN A 592 29.75 1.45 32.80
C ASN A 592 28.92 0.30 33.35
N LEU A 593 28.80 -0.79 32.57
CA LEU A 593 28.05 -1.97 32.98
C LEU A 593 29.02 -3.08 33.46
N PRO A 594 28.71 -3.81 34.55
CA PRO A 594 29.60 -4.77 35.22
C PRO A 594 30.22 -5.89 34.36
N VAL A 595 29.77 -6.08 33.12
CA VAL A 595 30.27 -7.10 32.17
C VAL A 595 30.64 -6.51 30.79
N ILE A 596 29.98 -5.43 30.36
CA ILE A 596 30.19 -4.80 29.05
C ILE A 596 31.34 -3.78 29.10
N GLY A 597 31.59 -3.18 30.28
CA GLY A 597 32.57 -2.10 30.45
C GLY A 597 31.98 -0.72 30.15
N GLU A 598 32.86 0.24 29.86
CA GLU A 598 32.47 1.61 29.50
C GLU A 598 31.85 1.66 28.10
N PHE A 599 30.69 2.29 27.97
CA PHE A 599 30.01 2.54 26.70
C PHE A 599 29.29 3.88 26.73
N ASP A 600 29.08 4.49 25.57
CA ASP A 600 28.36 5.75 25.42
C ASP A 600 27.54 5.76 24.13
N SER A 601 26.80 6.85 23.89
CA SER A 601 26.07 7.03 22.63
C SER A 601 26.88 7.71 21.53
N SER A 602 28.19 7.91 21.70
CA SER A 602 29.00 8.64 20.72
C SER A 602 29.05 7.89 19.39
N GLY A 603 28.85 8.59 18.27
CA GLY A 603 28.82 7.98 16.94
C GLY A 603 27.51 7.28 16.56
N LEU A 604 26.61 6.96 17.51
CA LEU A 604 25.35 6.26 17.19
C LEU A 604 24.41 7.12 16.33
N SER A 605 24.45 8.44 16.52
CA SER A 605 23.61 9.34 15.73
C SER A 605 24.05 9.38 14.27
N GLU A 606 25.36 9.46 14.05
CA GLU A 606 26.01 9.53 12.75
C GLU A 606 25.81 8.23 11.95
N LEU A 607 25.79 7.07 12.62
CA LEU A 607 25.54 5.77 11.98
C LEU A 607 24.11 5.61 11.44
N SER A 608 23.15 6.35 12.00
CA SER A 608 21.73 6.28 11.63
C SER A 608 21.27 7.45 10.75
N GLU A 609 22.15 8.42 10.52
CA GLU A 609 21.82 9.63 9.78
C GLU A 609 21.61 9.30 8.31
N LEU A 610 20.49 9.78 7.77
CA LEU A 610 20.14 9.63 6.38
C LEU A 610 19.76 11.00 5.82
N GLU A 611 20.55 11.52 4.88
CA GLU A 611 20.24 12.76 4.16
C GLU A 611 20.11 12.50 2.66
N ILE A 612 18.86 12.45 2.18
CA ILE A 612 18.54 12.17 0.78
C ILE A 612 18.12 13.46 0.07
N VAL A 613 18.66 13.66 -1.14
CA VAL A 613 18.21 14.68 -2.08
C VAL A 613 17.75 14.01 -3.37
N GLN A 614 16.54 14.34 -3.81
CA GLN A 614 16.02 13.92 -5.10
C GLN A 614 15.60 15.14 -5.91
N SER A 615 16.11 15.24 -7.13
CA SER A 615 15.76 16.32 -8.04
C SER A 615 15.29 15.73 -9.36
N GLY A 616 14.29 16.36 -9.98
CA GLY A 616 13.81 15.90 -11.28
C GLY A 616 13.28 17.04 -12.13
N ILE A 617 13.47 16.91 -13.44
CA ILE A 617 12.91 17.81 -14.43
C ILE A 617 12.24 16.99 -15.54
N ALA A 618 11.02 17.36 -15.91
CA ALA A 618 10.31 16.80 -17.03
C ALA A 618 9.90 17.89 -18.02
N LEU A 619 10.09 17.62 -19.30
CA LEU A 619 9.70 18.49 -20.42
C LEU A 619 8.79 17.71 -21.35
N GLY A 620 7.72 18.36 -21.82
CA GLY A 620 6.77 17.78 -22.76
C GLY A 620 6.44 18.74 -23.88
N LEU A 621 6.31 18.21 -25.10
CA LEU A 621 5.81 18.91 -26.27
C LEU A 621 4.70 18.07 -26.89
N GLU A 622 3.55 18.67 -27.14
CA GLU A 622 2.41 18.06 -27.82
C GLU A 622 2.03 18.93 -29.02
N TRP A 623 2.04 18.34 -30.22
CA TRP A 623 1.82 19.05 -31.46
C TRP A 623 0.76 18.34 -32.33
N THR A 624 -0.34 19.03 -32.64
CA THR A 624 -1.29 18.62 -33.67
C THR A 624 -0.79 19.09 -35.04
N LEU A 625 -0.21 18.16 -35.82
CA LEU A 625 0.39 18.43 -37.13
C LEU A 625 -0.67 18.84 -38.17
N SER A 626 -1.76 18.08 -38.23
CA SER A 626 -2.90 18.29 -39.11
C SER A 626 -4.14 17.58 -38.56
N ASP A 627 -5.29 17.69 -39.23
CA ASP A 627 -6.49 16.97 -38.81
C ASP A 627 -6.22 15.47 -38.70
N GLY A 628 -6.44 14.93 -37.50
CA GLY A 628 -6.19 13.55 -37.13
C GLY A 628 -4.73 13.18 -36.87
N TRP A 629 -3.72 14.01 -37.15
CA TRP A 629 -2.31 13.68 -36.86
C TRP A 629 -1.77 14.51 -35.68
N SER A 630 -1.14 13.83 -34.72
CA SER A 630 -0.39 14.49 -33.65
C SER A 630 0.96 13.83 -33.40
N CYS A 631 1.88 14.60 -32.84
CA CYS A 631 3.19 14.16 -32.39
C CYS A 631 3.37 14.60 -30.94
N SER A 632 4.05 13.78 -30.14
CA SER A 632 4.49 14.18 -28.81
C SER A 632 5.94 13.84 -28.58
N SER A 633 6.63 14.67 -27.81
CA SER A 633 7.97 14.42 -27.31
C SER A 633 7.99 14.68 -25.82
N ARG A 634 8.58 13.77 -25.04
CA ARG A 634 8.76 13.90 -23.61
C ARG A 634 10.21 13.61 -23.24
N PHE A 635 10.72 14.36 -22.29
CA PHE A 635 12.01 14.16 -21.66
C PHE A 635 11.81 14.19 -20.16
N SER A 636 12.44 13.28 -19.42
CA SER A 636 12.60 13.42 -17.98
C SER A 636 14.03 13.10 -17.57
N HIS A 637 14.51 13.80 -16.56
CA HIS A 637 15.76 13.53 -15.88
C HIS A 637 15.49 13.50 -14.40
N ASP A 638 15.90 12.42 -13.76
CA ASP A 638 15.76 12.17 -12.34
C ASP A 638 17.13 11.85 -11.75
N ASP A 639 17.41 12.47 -10.62
CA ASP A 639 18.67 12.44 -9.89
C ASP A 639 18.39 12.10 -8.42
N TYR A 640 19.10 11.10 -7.92
CA TYR A 640 19.06 10.64 -6.54
C TYR A 640 20.46 10.71 -5.95
N GLU A 641 20.57 11.42 -4.82
CA GLU A 641 21.80 11.58 -4.05
C GLU A 641 21.52 11.22 -2.58
N ASP A 642 22.33 10.33 -2.02
CA ASP A 642 22.46 10.12 -0.58
C ASP A 642 23.76 10.82 -0.11
N ARG A 643 23.61 11.86 0.71
CA ARG A 643 24.75 12.69 1.10
C ARG A 643 25.71 12.03 2.08
N ASN A 644 25.28 10.93 2.68
CA ASN A 644 26.08 10.19 3.66
C ASN A 644 26.78 8.99 3.02
N SER A 645 26.33 8.52 1.85
CA SER A 645 26.97 7.45 1.08
C SER A 645 26.69 7.57 -0.42
N SER A 646 27.70 7.34 -1.26
CA SER A 646 27.53 7.30 -2.72
C SER A 646 27.00 5.97 -3.26
N ASP A 647 26.72 4.97 -2.40
CA ASP A 647 26.36 3.62 -2.84
C ASP A 647 25.07 3.56 -3.66
N PHE A 648 24.15 4.50 -3.42
CA PHE A 648 22.85 4.57 -4.08
C PHE A 648 22.69 5.77 -5.02
N ASP A 649 23.76 6.53 -5.23
CA ASP A 649 23.73 7.71 -6.11
C ASP A 649 23.53 7.29 -7.56
N GLY A 650 22.64 7.97 -8.26
CA GLY A 650 22.35 7.61 -9.64
C GLY A 650 21.43 8.57 -10.36
N THR A 651 21.49 8.52 -11.68
CA THR A 651 20.63 9.34 -12.54
C THR A 651 19.97 8.52 -13.63
N ALA A 652 18.73 8.86 -13.96
CA ALA A 652 17.98 8.28 -15.06
C ALA A 652 17.48 9.38 -16.00
N GLN A 653 17.70 9.21 -17.30
CA GLN A 653 17.22 10.11 -18.34
C GLN A 653 16.35 9.33 -19.33
N LEU A 654 15.12 9.80 -19.52
CA LEU A 654 14.15 9.16 -20.38
C LEU A 654 13.74 10.11 -21.49
N TYR A 655 13.82 9.66 -22.73
CA TYR A 655 13.33 10.39 -23.90
C TYR A 655 12.26 9.55 -24.57
N MET A 656 11.12 10.15 -24.92
CA MET A 656 10.06 9.48 -25.65
C MET A 656 9.58 10.37 -26.78
N VAL A 657 9.45 9.80 -27.98
CA VAL A 657 8.83 10.46 -29.13
C VAL A 657 7.76 9.55 -29.68
N SER A 658 6.59 10.11 -29.96
CA SER A 658 5.48 9.36 -30.57
C SER A 658 4.74 10.17 -31.62
N VAL A 659 4.15 9.46 -32.58
CA VAL A 659 3.24 9.98 -33.58
C VAL A 659 1.94 9.22 -33.46
N SER A 660 0.81 9.92 -33.43
CA SER A 660 -0.51 9.31 -33.38
C SER A 660 -1.42 9.80 -34.51
N ARG A 661 -2.24 8.88 -35.01
CA ARG A 661 -3.27 9.12 -36.02
C ARG A 661 -4.63 8.77 -35.44
N ASN A 662 -5.57 9.69 -35.58
CA ASN A 662 -6.99 9.55 -35.26
C ASN A 662 -7.80 9.49 -36.56
N TRP A 663 -8.76 8.57 -36.65
CA TRP A 663 -9.69 8.41 -37.78
C TRP A 663 -11.14 8.56 -37.33
#